data_AF-A0A3N1XNG3-F1
#
_entry.id   AF-A0A3N1XNG3-F1
#
_cell.length_a   1.000
_cell.length_b   1.000
_cell.length_c   1.000
_cell.angle_alpha   90.00
_cell.angle_beta   90.00
_cell.angle_gamma   90.00
#
_symmetry.space_group_name_H-M   'P 1'
#
loop_
_entity.id
_entity.type
_entity.pdbx_description
1 polymer ?
#
loop_
_entity_poly.entity_id
_entity_poly.type
_entity_poly.pdbx_seq_one_letter_code
_entity_poly.pdbx_strand_id
1 'polypeptide(L)'
;MKKNISKKLLAFILLFCYLFTSFDISALAANVADVKSEAGMIIFKTTDTKATTGIRWKTVGFTITRERCMSGQYNNGGDPIKLNHATINLKPEWMEEDPKGDEIEVTFTIPKVIVSKALLNAGFGEVRNNDILYLHGIHQVTHDGKNYGGKKYTYSSICNAEEWANKDDFKDRFDIKVEYEGDKEPVQIEYKTSTGEIMATLDRAAQYPGTDLNVRLDTDRINPNDGKLYYLYKSYIDYLTIDKPIPNTGRNILNGDPFAEVQERAEKQRVGGVRFVAIMRLKKPIPEEETEPENSERIVNEMIEPSPHGVIGADYRNNEQFDAADGIPTTEDLYVNAFSSNYLLGYKLAKTTGTKKYPVNVSKTWSLTWSTSNPPDADGSPTPPTHHSATETVNKTVYVERSYSYWQIGTLDYYGINNAKINNYALPGGSITLIPKGYAPPGITQVHRPDLTDHIKDPVYNTSLSLSGSISGGSSKPSVPNESFASQADGVVPQIKVRNDKFIFDGKNIMTDQYVDTKAPSPVKFEIDTEEVNENVLYESALTIDRDKTNGEYETTGTMTYSRITSVNPEFDEELTYEITGLNNVVIHTPTVCDAYILPSKEYNQMLFPDKSAAPLVLDRYFNINLPTEGEHRYIRGYEYGDYGKYINRRQVKIPFDVYQGNNYIRAGTWHTLTSDITTFYIPIWVDEGNYTIDLRSISINADGNNAIEETENLANLTLSNYVATDTINVQVSGRIYGLNLYDISDYPIWKNAFRQPYSTIHTGFYYPVGMKDHNGNNRDINSKFTLPLVNGNHPTINNAGVLKTGYITRFSLITIGNMYDTNDYIKISPKFYYIDQNGNNRQEVDIYYSETFLDKKHSLIKMGSEKDQLNKKALKLGEVYRSVPSAEIATTARIKGVTEKVLKGIKRNVFTFMNIIIPENMRTYIGTNYSPTGIIPTGVDPDKVIKSKQRWYGEYYIPSEVHIVPKGFDVFRYAKEYGSIDYFEEIWLKDGYIIVNFDIETINDDTRYLSYINPINSIQGYCNMWNREGFQYLKTDEKGRLFQFLDGDYILYDTNQSAAIDYISRGTH
;
A
#
# COMPACT_ATOMS: atom_id res chain seq x y z
N MET A 1 -53.51 21.48 67.76
CA MET A 1 -54.90 20.96 67.73
C MET A 1 -55.25 20.56 66.31
N LYS A 2 -56.12 19.57 66.18
CA LYS A 2 -56.56 18.87 64.97
C LYS A 2 -56.94 19.77 63.77
N LYS A 3 -56.65 19.20 62.60
CA LYS A 3 -57.48 19.04 61.39
C LYS A 3 -57.68 20.22 60.41
N ASN A 4 -57.32 19.84 59.18
CA ASN A 4 -58.04 19.99 57.92
C ASN A 4 -57.70 21.17 57.02
N ILE A 5 -57.61 20.82 55.72
CA ILE A 5 -57.43 21.64 54.52
C ILE A 5 -55.93 21.84 54.21
N SER A 6 -55.34 21.25 53.18
CA SER A 6 -55.82 21.02 51.82
C SER A 6 -55.29 19.69 51.24
N LYS A 7 -56.20 18.72 51.08
CA LYS A 7 -55.99 17.47 50.32
C LYS A 7 -55.89 17.68 48.80
N LYS A 8 -55.93 18.91 48.30
CA LYS A 8 -55.81 19.20 46.86
C LYS A 8 -54.40 19.63 46.43
N LEU A 9 -53.54 20.06 47.37
CA LEU A 9 -52.16 20.41 47.04
C LEU A 9 -51.22 19.19 47.10
N LEU A 10 -51.51 18.21 47.97
CA LEU A 10 -50.74 16.96 48.05
C LEU A 10 -51.09 15.97 46.93
N ALA A 11 -52.31 16.01 46.38
CA ALA A 11 -52.71 15.15 45.27
C ALA A 11 -52.07 15.56 43.93
N PHE A 12 -51.77 16.86 43.74
CA PHE A 12 -51.12 17.32 42.51
C PHE A 12 -49.59 17.08 42.53
N ILE A 13 -48.98 17.05 43.73
CA ILE A 13 -47.56 16.71 43.90
C ILE A 13 -47.35 15.18 43.93
N LEU A 14 -48.29 14.39 44.46
CA LEU A 14 -48.22 12.92 44.38
C LEU A 14 -48.54 12.36 42.98
N LEU A 15 -49.35 13.04 42.16
CA LEU A 15 -49.50 12.66 40.75
C LEU A 15 -48.23 12.99 39.94
N PHE A 16 -47.46 14.00 40.36
CA PHE A 16 -46.19 14.38 39.72
C PHE A 16 -45.01 13.51 40.14
N CYS A 17 -45.05 12.88 41.33
CA CYS A 17 -44.04 11.90 41.76
C CYS A 17 -44.40 10.43 41.43
N TYR A 18 -45.66 10.08 41.17
CA TYR A 18 -46.02 8.72 40.71
C TYR A 18 -45.93 8.51 39.19
N LEU A 19 -45.82 9.59 38.40
CA LEU A 19 -45.56 9.51 36.97
C LEU A 19 -44.06 9.42 36.62
N PHE A 20 -43.17 9.37 37.62
CA PHE A 20 -41.71 9.34 37.41
C PHE A 20 -40.94 8.21 38.12
N THR A 21 -41.60 7.27 38.79
CA THR A 21 -40.90 6.11 39.42
C THR A 21 -41.74 4.83 39.39
N SER A 22 -41.99 4.31 38.19
CA SER A 22 -42.24 2.87 37.93
C SER A 22 -42.37 2.63 36.43
N PHE A 23 -41.39 3.11 35.67
CA PHE A 23 -40.91 2.26 34.60
C PHE A 23 -40.02 1.23 35.28
N ASP A 24 -40.41 -0.04 35.18
CA ASP A 24 -39.47 -1.13 35.30
C ASP A 24 -38.25 -0.78 34.42
N ILE A 25 -37.17 -0.33 35.07
CA ILE A 25 -35.83 -0.40 34.49
C ILE A 25 -35.42 -1.87 34.66
N SER A 26 -36.08 -2.71 33.88
CA SER A 26 -35.68 -4.08 33.63
C SER A 26 -35.49 -4.17 32.12
N ALA A 27 -34.21 -4.23 31.74
CA ALA A 27 -33.67 -4.43 30.39
C ALA A 27 -33.83 -3.26 29.39
N LEU A 28 -33.02 -2.22 29.56
CA LEU A 28 -32.18 -1.79 28.42
C LEU A 28 -31.34 -3.03 28.07
N ALA A 29 -31.81 -3.84 27.12
CA ALA A 29 -30.95 -4.82 26.49
C ALA A 29 -29.90 -3.99 25.75
N ALA A 30 -28.75 -3.79 26.39
CA ALA A 30 -27.53 -3.41 25.71
C ALA A 30 -27.37 -4.41 24.56
N ASN A 31 -27.06 -3.92 23.35
CA ASN A 31 -26.71 -4.74 22.20
C ASN A 31 -25.38 -5.47 22.48
N VAL A 32 -25.38 -6.40 23.42
CA VAL A 32 -24.23 -7.25 23.70
C VAL A 32 -24.16 -8.21 22.52
N ALA A 33 -23.17 -8.02 21.65
CA ALA A 33 -22.90 -8.98 20.60
C ALA A 33 -22.75 -10.38 21.22
N ASP A 34 -23.54 -11.33 20.73
CA ASP A 34 -23.49 -12.72 21.18
C ASP A 34 -22.39 -13.41 20.40
N VAL A 35 -21.27 -13.70 21.08
CA VAL A 35 -20.12 -14.33 20.47
C VAL A 35 -19.80 -15.63 21.19
N LYS A 36 -19.60 -16.68 20.41
CA LYS A 36 -19.15 -17.97 20.91
C LYS A 36 -18.12 -18.58 19.99
N SER A 37 -17.25 -19.41 20.55
CA SER A 37 -16.46 -20.34 19.77
C SER A 37 -17.20 -21.69 19.75
N GLU A 38 -17.16 -22.40 18.64
CA GLU A 38 -17.70 -23.76 18.55
C GLU A 38 -16.84 -24.56 17.57
N ALA A 39 -16.27 -25.68 18.03
CA ALA A 39 -15.37 -26.51 17.23
C ALA A 39 -14.25 -25.70 16.51
N GLY A 40 -13.65 -24.73 17.22
CA GLY A 40 -12.59 -23.86 16.72
C GLY A 40 -13.02 -22.81 15.70
N MET A 41 -14.30 -22.77 15.32
CA MET A 41 -14.91 -21.64 14.61
C MET A 41 -15.25 -20.53 15.59
N ILE A 42 -15.28 -19.29 15.12
CA ILE A 42 -15.83 -18.17 15.89
C ILE A 42 -17.14 -17.75 15.24
N ILE A 43 -18.22 -17.80 16.02
CA ILE A 43 -19.56 -17.39 15.62
C ILE A 43 -19.85 -16.08 16.33
N PHE A 44 -20.04 -15.01 15.57
CA PHE A 44 -20.35 -13.68 16.06
C PHE A 44 -21.73 -13.27 15.57
N LYS A 45 -22.64 -12.95 16.49
CA LYS A 45 -23.99 -12.50 16.19
C LYS A 45 -24.21 -11.08 16.65
N THR A 46 -24.83 -10.29 15.80
CA THR A 46 -25.25 -8.93 16.10
C THR A 46 -26.63 -8.66 15.55
N THR A 47 -27.36 -7.76 16.20
CA THR A 47 -28.61 -7.22 15.68
C THR A 47 -28.41 -5.74 15.42
N ASP A 48 -28.60 -5.33 14.17
CA ASP A 48 -28.45 -3.95 13.74
C ASP A 48 -29.81 -3.38 13.32
N THR A 49 -30.11 -2.15 13.74
CA THR A 49 -31.35 -1.46 13.38
C THR A 49 -31.25 -0.82 11.99
N LYS A 50 -32.37 -0.79 11.26
CA LYS A 50 -32.43 -0.20 9.92
C LYS A 50 -32.12 1.29 9.95
N ALA A 51 -30.94 1.67 9.43
CA ALA A 51 -30.50 3.07 9.37
C ALA A 51 -31.43 3.93 8.48
N THR A 52 -31.80 5.11 8.98
CA THR A 52 -32.66 6.11 8.29
C THR A 52 -31.88 7.05 7.37
N THR A 53 -30.55 6.93 7.29
CA THR A 53 -29.65 7.77 6.49
C THR A 53 -28.74 6.95 5.56
N GLY A 54 -28.08 7.62 4.63
CA GLY A 54 -27.13 7.02 3.68
C GLY A 54 -25.75 6.68 4.26
N ILE A 55 -25.37 7.29 5.40
CA ILE A 55 -24.08 7.05 6.08
C ILE A 55 -24.25 5.90 7.06
N ARG A 56 -23.48 4.83 6.87
CA ARG A 56 -23.54 3.59 7.65
C ARG A 56 -22.14 3.07 7.95
N TRP A 57 -22.07 2.02 8.75
CA TRP A 57 -20.86 1.24 8.97
C TRP A 57 -21.18 -0.24 8.80
N LYS A 58 -20.15 -1.04 8.51
CA LYS A 58 -20.24 -2.51 8.54
C LYS A 58 -19.00 -3.10 9.21
N THR A 59 -19.18 -4.18 9.96
CA THR A 59 -18.06 -4.98 10.46
C THR A 59 -17.46 -5.78 9.30
N VAL A 60 -16.18 -5.56 9.02
CA VAL A 60 -15.47 -6.21 7.90
C VAL A 60 -14.35 -7.13 8.37
N GLY A 61 -14.18 -7.28 9.67
CA GLY A 61 -13.11 -8.05 10.26
C GLY A 61 -13.11 -7.98 11.78
N PHE A 62 -12.21 -8.74 12.38
CA PHE A 62 -11.89 -8.67 13.79
C PHE A 62 -10.38 -8.67 13.99
N THR A 63 -9.93 -7.85 14.94
CA THR A 63 -8.65 -8.06 15.61
C THR A 63 -8.89 -8.95 16.82
N ILE A 64 -8.01 -9.92 17.07
CA ILE A 64 -8.08 -10.84 18.21
C ILE A 64 -6.85 -10.63 19.09
N THR A 65 -7.05 -10.45 20.39
CA THR A 65 -5.97 -10.30 21.38
C THR A 65 -6.17 -11.24 22.55
N ARG A 66 -5.09 -11.47 23.32
CA ARG A 66 -5.14 -12.17 24.61
C ARG A 66 -5.53 -11.26 25.77
N GLU A 67 -5.34 -9.95 25.59
CA GLU A 67 -5.56 -8.91 26.59
C GLU A 67 -6.61 -7.91 26.13
N ARG A 68 -7.27 -7.26 27.09
CA ARG A 68 -8.25 -6.20 26.85
C ARG A 68 -7.56 -4.86 26.51
N CYS A 69 -8.11 -4.11 25.57
CA CYS A 69 -7.60 -2.82 25.11
C CYS A 69 -8.48 -1.62 25.50
N MET A 70 -9.77 -1.84 25.82
CA MET A 70 -10.68 -0.81 26.33
C MET A 70 -10.77 -0.78 27.86
N SER A 71 -10.39 -1.88 28.50
CA SER A 71 -10.50 -2.07 29.95
C SER A 71 -9.37 -2.96 30.48
N GLY A 72 -9.22 -3.08 31.80
CA GLY A 72 -8.19 -3.93 32.43
C GLY A 72 -6.78 -3.33 32.43
N GLN A 73 -5.78 -4.16 32.70
CA GLN A 73 -4.39 -3.74 32.93
C GLN A 73 -3.70 -3.19 31.67
N TYR A 74 -4.09 -3.66 30.49
CA TYR A 74 -3.52 -3.27 29.19
C TYR A 74 -4.38 -2.26 28.43
N ASN A 75 -5.30 -1.58 29.12
CA ASN A 75 -6.14 -0.54 28.55
C ASN A 75 -5.28 0.56 27.90
N ASN A 76 -5.50 0.77 26.61
CA ASN A 76 -4.82 1.77 25.80
C ASN A 76 -5.81 2.67 25.03
N GLY A 77 -7.08 2.69 25.45
CA GLY A 77 -8.14 3.49 24.84
C GLY A 77 -8.80 2.84 23.61
N GLY A 78 -8.74 1.52 23.49
CA GLY A 78 -9.39 0.78 22.40
C GLY A 78 -8.56 0.66 21.14
N ASP A 79 -7.25 0.47 21.30
CA ASP A 79 -6.28 0.36 20.21
C ASP A 79 -5.68 -1.06 20.19
N PRO A 80 -6.39 -2.05 19.64
CA PRO A 80 -5.97 -3.45 19.72
C PRO A 80 -4.68 -3.74 18.93
N ILE A 81 -4.32 -2.90 17.95
CA ILE A 81 -3.10 -3.08 17.14
C ILE A 81 -1.80 -2.76 17.90
N LYS A 82 -1.89 -2.06 19.04
CA LYS A 82 -0.75 -1.85 19.95
C LYS A 82 -0.48 -3.01 20.90
N LEU A 83 -1.39 -3.98 20.95
CA LEU A 83 -1.18 -5.24 21.66
C LEU A 83 -0.65 -6.29 20.66
N ASN A 84 -0.08 -7.38 21.16
CA ASN A 84 0.10 -8.55 20.28
C ASN A 84 -1.29 -9.02 19.83
N HIS A 85 -1.47 -9.24 18.53
CA HIS A 85 -2.80 -9.43 17.96
C HIS A 85 -2.78 -10.27 16.68
N ALA A 86 -3.88 -10.97 16.44
CA ALA A 86 -4.22 -11.57 15.17
C ALA A 86 -5.27 -10.71 14.44
N THR A 87 -5.30 -10.79 13.12
CA THR A 87 -6.29 -10.08 12.30
C THR A 87 -7.02 -11.05 11.39
N ILE A 88 -8.34 -10.95 11.36
CA ILE A 88 -9.21 -11.71 10.47
C ILE A 88 -10.04 -10.70 9.68
N ASN A 89 -9.95 -10.74 8.35
CA ASN A 89 -10.89 -10.05 7.47
C ASN A 89 -12.06 -10.98 7.17
N LEU A 90 -13.28 -10.52 7.41
CA LEU A 90 -14.50 -11.29 7.12
C LEU A 90 -14.73 -11.33 5.61
N LYS A 91 -15.20 -12.48 5.13
CA LYS A 91 -15.64 -12.65 3.75
C LYS A 91 -17.17 -12.75 3.67
N PRO A 92 -17.80 -12.29 2.57
CA PRO A 92 -19.25 -12.31 2.42
C PRO A 92 -19.87 -13.70 2.61
N GLU A 93 -19.18 -14.78 2.21
CA GLU A 93 -19.67 -16.15 2.34
C GLU A 93 -19.74 -16.68 3.79
N TRP A 94 -19.21 -15.93 4.76
CA TRP A 94 -19.30 -16.27 6.19
C TRP A 94 -20.44 -15.56 6.90
N MET A 95 -21.19 -14.73 6.18
CA MET A 95 -22.23 -13.86 6.71
C MET A 95 -23.61 -14.36 6.32
N GLU A 96 -24.48 -14.53 7.30
CA GLU A 96 -25.91 -14.78 7.13
C GLU A 96 -26.70 -13.63 7.72
N GLU A 97 -27.61 -13.05 6.94
CA GLU A 97 -28.51 -11.97 7.36
C GLU A 97 -29.94 -12.49 7.45
N ASP A 98 -30.58 -12.34 8.60
CA ASP A 98 -31.98 -12.69 8.85
C ASP A 98 -32.80 -11.41 9.17
N PRO A 99 -33.61 -10.90 8.21
CA PRO A 99 -34.42 -9.70 8.44
C PRO A 99 -35.55 -9.95 9.44
N LYS A 100 -35.58 -9.18 10.54
CA LYS A 100 -36.63 -9.23 11.58
C LYS A 100 -37.32 -7.88 11.71
N GLY A 101 -38.22 -7.57 10.77
CA GLY A 101 -38.97 -6.31 10.77
C GLY A 101 -38.08 -5.10 10.44
N ASP A 102 -37.86 -4.21 11.42
CA ASP A 102 -36.99 -3.02 11.30
C ASP A 102 -35.55 -3.28 11.78
N GLU A 103 -35.22 -4.52 12.15
CA GLU A 103 -33.88 -4.98 12.55
C GLU A 103 -33.38 -6.05 11.58
N ILE A 104 -32.05 -6.15 11.45
CA ILE A 104 -31.37 -7.21 10.72
C ILE A 104 -30.46 -7.94 11.71
N GLU A 105 -30.70 -9.24 11.91
CA GLU A 105 -29.78 -10.09 12.65
C GLU A 105 -28.69 -10.58 11.68
N VAL A 106 -27.43 -10.31 12.00
CA VAL A 106 -26.28 -10.72 11.20
C VAL A 106 -25.46 -11.72 12.00
N THR A 107 -25.27 -12.92 11.44
CA THR A 107 -24.40 -13.96 11.98
C THR A 107 -23.17 -14.12 11.10
N PHE A 108 -21.99 -13.93 11.67
CA PHE A 108 -20.72 -14.27 11.04
C PHE A 108 -20.19 -15.58 11.60
N THR A 109 -19.97 -16.58 10.73
CA THR A 109 -19.38 -17.87 11.10
C THR A 109 -17.98 -17.98 10.49
N ILE A 110 -16.96 -17.64 11.28
CA ILE A 110 -15.56 -17.65 10.83
C ILE A 110 -15.04 -19.09 10.86
N PRO A 111 -14.61 -19.66 9.72
CA PRO A 111 -14.20 -21.06 9.67
C PRO A 111 -12.97 -21.35 10.54
N LYS A 112 -12.94 -22.55 11.13
CA LYS A 112 -11.84 -23.04 12.01
C LYS A 112 -10.45 -22.83 11.41
N VAL A 113 -10.26 -23.14 10.13
CA VAL A 113 -8.96 -23.01 9.45
C VAL A 113 -8.48 -21.55 9.38
N ILE A 114 -9.40 -20.60 9.26
CA ILE A 114 -9.09 -19.16 9.20
C ILE A 114 -8.71 -18.66 10.59
N VAL A 115 -9.49 -19.02 11.61
CA VAL A 115 -9.18 -18.72 13.00
C VAL A 115 -7.81 -19.28 13.38
N SER A 116 -7.55 -20.54 13.04
CA SER A 116 -6.29 -21.23 13.34
C SER A 116 -5.09 -20.56 12.68
N LYS A 117 -5.16 -20.25 11.39
CA LYS A 117 -4.07 -19.55 10.68
C LYS A 117 -3.82 -18.15 11.24
N ALA A 118 -4.88 -17.40 11.55
CA ALA A 118 -4.74 -16.07 12.11
C ALA A 118 -4.06 -16.10 13.49
N LEU A 119 -4.46 -17.03 14.36
CA LEU A 119 -3.82 -17.23 15.66
C LEU A 119 -2.35 -17.66 15.50
N LEU A 120 -2.06 -18.61 14.60
CA LEU A 120 -0.69 -19.08 14.36
C LEU A 120 0.23 -17.96 13.85
N ASN A 121 -0.22 -17.18 12.86
CA ASN A 121 0.57 -16.08 12.29
C ASN A 121 0.85 -14.95 13.31
N ALA A 122 -0.04 -14.76 14.27
CA ALA A 122 0.13 -13.81 15.37
C ALA A 122 0.98 -14.34 16.54
N GLY A 123 1.53 -15.55 16.42
CA GLY A 123 2.27 -16.20 17.51
C GLY A 123 1.39 -16.73 18.64
N PHE A 124 0.08 -16.85 18.43
CA PHE A 124 -0.88 -17.41 19.39
C PHE A 124 -1.10 -18.92 19.23
N GLY A 125 -0.12 -19.66 18.70
CA GLY A 125 -0.20 -21.12 18.55
C GLY A 125 -0.40 -21.88 19.86
N GLU A 126 -0.09 -21.25 21.01
CA GLU A 126 -0.23 -21.84 22.35
C GLU A 126 -1.64 -21.79 22.96
N VAL A 127 -2.60 -21.16 22.27
CA VAL A 127 -3.99 -21.06 22.73
C VAL A 127 -4.55 -22.45 23.02
N ARG A 128 -5.15 -22.62 24.21
CA ARG A 128 -5.72 -23.88 24.68
C ARG A 128 -7.24 -23.86 24.58
N ASN A 129 -7.85 -25.04 24.63
CA ASN A 129 -9.30 -25.12 24.78
C ASN A 129 -9.73 -24.40 26.07
N ASN A 130 -10.79 -23.60 25.97
CA ASN A 130 -11.36 -22.72 27.00
C ASN A 130 -10.46 -21.52 27.40
N ASP A 131 -9.39 -21.24 26.66
CA ASP A 131 -8.66 -19.98 26.85
C ASP A 131 -9.54 -18.79 26.47
N ILE A 132 -9.35 -17.67 27.16
CA ILE A 132 -10.06 -16.43 26.85
C ILE A 132 -9.31 -15.64 25.78
N LEU A 133 -10.05 -15.24 24.76
CA LEU A 133 -9.64 -14.31 23.71
C LEU A 133 -10.55 -13.07 23.74
N TYR A 134 -10.09 -11.96 23.19
CA TYR A 134 -10.87 -10.75 23.04
C TYR A 134 -10.94 -10.34 21.57
N LEU A 135 -12.16 -10.17 21.05
CA LEU A 135 -12.41 -9.70 19.70
C LEU A 135 -12.67 -8.20 19.70
N HIS A 136 -12.19 -7.55 18.65
CA HIS A 136 -12.34 -6.12 18.40
C HIS A 136 -12.76 -5.90 16.95
N GLY A 137 -13.92 -5.30 16.73
CA GLY A 137 -14.49 -5.12 15.40
C GLY A 137 -13.66 -4.17 14.53
N ILE A 138 -13.34 -4.61 13.31
CA ILE A 138 -12.77 -3.77 12.26
C ILE A 138 -13.93 -3.23 11.43
N HIS A 139 -14.02 -1.91 11.32
CA HIS A 139 -15.19 -1.27 10.73
C HIS A 139 -14.84 -0.62 9.39
N GLN A 140 -15.76 -0.70 8.45
CA GLN A 140 -15.73 0.05 7.20
C GLN A 140 -16.91 1.01 7.19
N VAL A 141 -16.64 2.31 7.04
CA VAL A 141 -17.71 3.30 6.80
C VAL A 141 -18.22 3.12 5.38
N THR A 142 -19.52 3.31 5.19
CA THR A 142 -20.15 3.27 3.87
C THR A 142 -21.08 4.46 3.68
N HIS A 143 -21.03 5.10 2.52
CA HIS A 143 -21.99 6.12 2.09
C HIS A 143 -22.82 5.56 0.93
N ASP A 144 -24.14 5.55 1.09
CA ASP A 144 -25.11 5.02 0.12
C ASP A 144 -24.76 3.59 -0.35
N GLY A 145 -24.28 2.76 0.58
CA GLY A 145 -23.90 1.37 0.34
C GLY A 145 -22.50 1.15 -0.26
N LYS A 146 -21.75 2.21 -0.57
CA LYS A 146 -20.35 2.12 -1.06
C LYS A 146 -19.36 2.35 0.08
N ASN A 147 -18.25 1.61 0.10
CA ASN A 147 -17.17 1.82 1.08
C ASN A 147 -16.62 3.25 0.99
N TYR A 148 -16.47 3.91 2.13
CA TYR A 148 -15.95 5.27 2.27
C TYR A 148 -14.76 5.27 3.23
N GLY A 149 -13.60 5.76 2.77
CA GLY A 149 -12.35 5.77 3.52
C GLY A 149 -11.77 4.38 3.84
N GLY A 150 -10.63 4.36 4.52
CA GLY A 150 -9.97 3.13 4.97
C GLY A 150 -10.66 2.45 6.16
N LYS A 151 -10.38 1.15 6.33
CA LYS A 151 -10.83 0.35 7.48
C LYS A 151 -10.35 0.95 8.79
N LYS A 152 -11.19 0.89 9.81
CA LYS A 152 -10.95 1.45 11.14
C LYS A 152 -10.74 0.31 12.13
N TYR A 153 -9.57 0.30 12.76
CA TYR A 153 -9.12 -0.77 13.65
C TYR A 153 -9.19 -0.40 15.13
N THR A 154 -9.34 0.89 15.45
CA THR A 154 -9.34 1.40 16.83
C THR A 154 -10.66 2.08 17.15
N TYR A 155 -11.10 1.98 18.41
CA TYR A 155 -12.33 2.60 18.89
C TYR A 155 -12.39 4.11 18.58
N SER A 156 -11.27 4.82 18.81
CA SER A 156 -11.15 6.25 18.51
C SER A 156 -11.29 6.53 17.01
N SER A 157 -10.66 5.72 16.14
CA SER A 157 -10.72 5.92 14.69
C SER A 157 -12.13 5.72 14.12
N ILE A 158 -12.93 4.85 14.73
CA ILE A 158 -14.32 4.59 14.35
C ILE A 158 -15.21 5.75 14.82
N CYS A 159 -15.13 6.11 16.10
CA CYS A 159 -15.90 7.19 16.71
C CYS A 159 -15.70 8.55 16.03
N ASN A 160 -14.55 8.77 15.40
CA ASN A 160 -14.20 10.02 14.71
C ASN A 160 -14.30 9.93 13.19
N ALA A 161 -14.73 8.79 12.65
CA ALA A 161 -14.84 8.62 11.20
C ALA A 161 -15.99 9.42 10.58
N GLU A 162 -17.11 9.59 11.31
CA GLU A 162 -18.29 10.34 10.91
C GLU A 162 -18.97 10.99 12.13
N GLU A 163 -19.94 11.88 11.89
CA GLU A 163 -20.82 12.41 12.94
C GLU A 163 -21.90 11.39 13.33
N TRP A 164 -21.48 10.29 13.97
CA TRP A 164 -22.38 9.24 14.43
C TRP A 164 -23.39 9.78 15.45
N ALA A 165 -24.66 9.39 15.29
CA ALA A 165 -25.74 9.78 16.20
C ALA A 165 -25.47 9.33 17.66
N ASN A 166 -24.85 8.17 17.83
CA ASN A 166 -24.36 7.70 19.11
C ASN A 166 -23.00 7.00 18.95
N LYS A 167 -21.94 7.61 19.48
CA LYS A 167 -20.58 7.05 19.42
C LYS A 167 -20.40 5.86 20.38
N ASP A 168 -21.26 5.73 21.39
CA ASP A 168 -21.17 4.63 22.35
C ASP A 168 -21.63 3.29 21.76
N ASP A 169 -22.33 3.30 20.61
CA ASP A 169 -22.75 2.09 19.87
C ASP A 169 -21.58 1.26 19.34
N PHE A 170 -20.35 1.78 19.39
CA PHE A 170 -19.14 1.04 19.00
C PHE A 170 -18.42 0.39 20.19
N LYS A 171 -18.78 0.73 21.44
CA LYS A 171 -18.07 0.22 22.63
C LYS A 171 -18.28 -1.27 22.81
N ASP A 172 -19.47 -1.76 22.49
CA ASP A 172 -19.83 -3.18 22.55
C ASP A 172 -19.15 -4.03 21.47
N ARG A 173 -18.41 -3.40 20.54
CA ARG A 173 -17.62 -4.07 19.50
C ARG A 173 -16.14 -4.26 19.88
N PHE A 174 -15.73 -3.88 21.08
CA PHE A 174 -14.36 -4.02 21.58
C PHE A 174 -14.34 -4.77 22.91
N ASP A 175 -13.20 -5.40 23.22
CA ASP A 175 -13.04 -6.28 24.39
C ASP A 175 -14.10 -7.39 24.47
N ILE A 176 -14.60 -7.85 23.33
CA ILE A 176 -15.65 -8.86 23.29
C ILE A 176 -15.04 -10.19 23.70
N LYS A 177 -15.39 -10.64 24.90
CA LYS A 177 -14.83 -11.84 25.52
C LYS A 177 -15.33 -13.08 24.78
N VAL A 178 -14.42 -13.88 24.25
CA VAL A 178 -14.69 -15.19 23.65
C VAL A 178 -13.93 -16.25 24.42
N GLU A 179 -14.63 -17.25 24.94
CA GLU A 179 -14.01 -18.48 25.41
C GLU A 179 -13.75 -19.38 24.20
N TYR A 180 -12.49 -19.72 23.94
CA TYR A 180 -12.09 -20.48 22.76
C TYR A 180 -12.38 -21.98 22.95
N GLU A 181 -13.57 -22.40 22.56
CA GLU A 181 -13.94 -23.80 22.36
C GLU A 181 -13.32 -24.31 21.06
N GLY A 182 -12.09 -24.84 21.17
CA GLY A 182 -11.38 -25.48 20.07
C GLY A 182 -11.95 -26.87 19.75
N ASP A 183 -11.86 -27.30 18.49
CA ASP A 183 -12.12 -28.70 18.13
C ASP A 183 -10.88 -29.56 18.38
N LYS A 184 -11.03 -30.87 18.28
CA LYS A 184 -9.89 -31.77 18.17
C LYS A 184 -9.06 -31.42 16.94
N GLU A 185 -7.77 -31.23 17.17
CA GLU A 185 -6.78 -30.90 16.16
C GLU A 185 -5.95 -32.13 15.80
N PRO A 186 -5.54 -32.26 14.53
CA PRO A 186 -4.78 -33.40 14.07
C PRO A 186 -3.42 -33.48 14.78
N VAL A 187 -3.02 -34.72 15.05
CA VAL A 187 -1.69 -35.08 15.55
C VAL A 187 -1.10 -36.03 14.55
N GLN A 188 0.03 -35.65 13.97
CA GLN A 188 0.74 -36.49 13.01
C GLN A 188 2.13 -36.84 13.52
N ILE A 189 2.59 -38.03 13.14
CA ILE A 189 4.00 -38.39 13.19
C ILE A 189 4.45 -38.57 11.75
N GLU A 190 5.51 -37.87 11.35
CA GLU A 190 6.03 -37.93 9.99
C GLU A 190 7.47 -38.40 10.02
N TYR A 191 7.75 -39.51 9.35
CA TYR A 191 9.09 -40.07 9.19
C TYR A 191 9.63 -39.64 7.84
N LYS A 192 10.72 -38.90 7.85
CA LYS A 192 11.41 -38.46 6.63
C LYS A 192 12.84 -38.92 6.63
N THR A 193 13.42 -39.11 5.45
CA THR A 193 14.87 -39.24 5.30
C THR A 193 15.57 -37.91 5.61
N SER A 194 16.90 -37.92 5.78
CA SER A 194 17.69 -36.69 5.89
C SER A 194 17.58 -35.78 4.66
N THR A 195 17.20 -36.31 3.50
CA THR A 195 16.96 -35.58 2.24
C THR A 195 15.53 -35.06 2.10
N GLY A 196 14.68 -35.22 3.12
CA GLY A 196 13.29 -34.71 3.13
C GLY A 196 12.24 -35.64 2.50
N GLU A 197 12.63 -36.81 1.98
CA GLU A 197 11.70 -37.81 1.43
C GLU A 197 10.82 -38.38 2.54
N ILE A 198 9.49 -38.33 2.37
CA ILE A 198 8.53 -38.87 3.35
C ILE A 198 8.47 -40.40 3.21
N MET A 199 8.95 -41.10 4.24
CA MET A 199 8.88 -42.56 4.35
C MET A 199 7.49 -43.01 4.82
N ALA A 200 6.88 -42.25 5.74
CA ALA A 200 5.52 -42.49 6.23
C ALA A 200 4.98 -41.32 7.04
N THR A 201 3.67 -41.11 6.95
CA THR A 201 2.92 -40.23 7.85
C THR A 201 1.91 -41.09 8.61
N LEU A 202 1.96 -41.02 9.94
CA LEU A 202 1.05 -41.72 10.84
C LEU A 202 0.12 -40.71 11.50
N ASP A 203 -1.17 -40.83 11.25
CA ASP A 203 -2.18 -40.07 11.98
C ASP A 203 -2.41 -40.69 13.37
N ARG A 204 -2.46 -39.85 14.39
CA ARG A 204 -2.94 -40.21 15.73
C ARG A 204 -4.34 -39.65 15.95
N ALA A 205 -4.99 -40.13 16.99
CA ALA A 205 -6.28 -39.59 17.42
C ALA A 205 -6.13 -38.09 17.73
N ALA A 206 -6.89 -37.26 16.99
CA ALA A 206 -6.93 -35.82 17.18
C ALA A 206 -7.26 -35.45 18.65
N GLN A 207 -6.62 -34.40 19.16
CA GLN A 207 -6.73 -33.95 20.55
C GLN A 207 -7.10 -32.48 20.63
N TYR A 208 -7.68 -32.05 21.76
CA TYR A 208 -8.01 -30.64 21.95
C TYR A 208 -6.75 -29.80 22.20
N PRO A 209 -6.69 -28.53 21.70
CA PRO A 209 -5.61 -27.61 22.00
C PRO A 209 -5.31 -27.52 23.50
N GLY A 210 -4.04 -27.59 23.87
CA GLY A 210 -3.57 -27.62 25.25
C GLY A 210 -3.44 -29.01 25.89
N THR A 211 -3.94 -30.07 25.24
CA THR A 211 -3.75 -31.46 25.71
C THR A 211 -2.27 -31.84 25.64
N ASP A 212 -1.72 -32.42 26.71
CA ASP A 212 -0.33 -32.92 26.70
C ASP A 212 -0.23 -34.14 25.78
N LEU A 213 0.65 -34.08 24.79
CA LEU A 213 0.92 -35.15 23.86
C LEU A 213 2.27 -35.76 24.20
N ASN A 214 2.30 -37.07 24.29
CA ASN A 214 3.54 -37.84 24.39
C ASN A 214 3.60 -38.80 23.19
N VAL A 215 4.65 -38.66 22.40
CA VAL A 215 4.93 -39.46 21.21
C VAL A 215 6.28 -40.14 21.42
N ARG A 216 6.27 -41.46 21.28
CA ARG A 216 7.49 -42.25 21.13
C ARG A 216 7.72 -42.51 19.65
N LEU A 217 8.78 -41.96 19.10
CA LEU A 217 9.15 -42.15 17.69
C LEU A 217 9.79 -43.53 17.48
N ASP A 218 9.57 -44.12 16.31
CA ASP A 218 10.20 -45.39 15.93
C ASP A 218 11.72 -45.22 15.87
N THR A 219 12.47 -46.14 16.50
CA THR A 219 13.95 -46.10 16.46
C THR A 219 14.49 -46.49 15.09
N ASP A 220 13.81 -47.40 14.41
CA ASP A 220 14.19 -47.93 13.11
C ASP A 220 12.95 -48.08 12.24
N ARG A 221 13.06 -47.83 10.93
CA ARG A 221 11.97 -47.98 9.97
C ARG A 221 12.49 -48.34 8.59
N ILE A 222 11.81 -49.26 7.91
CA ILE A 222 12.11 -49.58 6.51
C ILE A 222 11.45 -48.52 5.63
N ASN A 223 12.21 -47.88 4.74
CA ASN A 223 11.63 -46.98 3.75
C ASN A 223 10.89 -47.83 2.69
N PRO A 224 9.57 -47.66 2.51
CA PRO A 224 8.82 -48.42 1.50
C PRO A 224 9.27 -48.14 0.06
N ASN A 225 9.92 -47.01 -0.20
CA ASN A 225 10.31 -46.60 -1.55
C ASN A 225 11.59 -47.30 -2.03
N ASP A 226 12.55 -47.59 -1.14
CA ASP A 226 13.82 -48.25 -1.50
C ASP A 226 14.07 -49.58 -0.78
N GLY A 227 13.20 -49.96 0.16
CA GLY A 227 13.27 -51.21 0.92
C GLY A 227 14.38 -51.26 1.97
N LYS A 228 15.12 -50.18 2.22
CA LYS A 228 16.26 -50.17 3.14
C LYS A 228 15.85 -49.76 4.55
N LEU A 229 16.63 -50.20 5.53
CA LEU A 229 16.42 -49.88 6.95
C LEU A 229 17.04 -48.52 7.29
N TYR A 230 16.30 -47.66 7.97
CA TYR A 230 16.74 -46.36 8.46
C TYR A 230 16.60 -46.30 9.98
N TYR A 231 17.40 -45.49 10.66
CA TYR A 231 17.33 -45.26 12.11
C TYR A 231 17.09 -43.79 12.44
N LEU A 232 16.37 -43.54 13.53
CA LEU A 232 16.06 -42.19 14.03
C LEU A 232 17.32 -41.52 14.59
N TYR A 233 17.61 -40.30 14.14
CA TYR A 233 18.73 -39.53 14.70
C TYR A 233 18.43 -38.06 15.03
N LYS A 234 17.37 -37.51 14.46
CA LYS A 234 16.91 -36.14 14.72
C LYS A 234 15.40 -36.12 14.76
N SER A 235 14.84 -35.26 15.60
CA SER A 235 13.41 -35.02 15.64
C SER A 235 13.09 -33.58 15.99
N TYR A 236 11.94 -33.10 15.55
CA TYR A 236 11.42 -31.77 15.88
C TYR A 236 9.90 -31.76 15.76
N ILE A 237 9.24 -30.66 16.13
CA ILE A 237 7.79 -30.57 16.15
C ILE A 237 7.36 -29.29 15.43
N ASP A 238 6.47 -29.42 14.46
CA ASP A 238 5.98 -28.30 13.65
C ASP A 238 4.48 -28.06 13.87
N TYR A 239 4.06 -26.84 13.58
CA TYR A 239 2.67 -26.52 13.35
C TYR A 239 2.21 -27.17 12.03
N LEU A 240 1.23 -28.07 12.10
CA LEU A 240 0.81 -28.84 10.94
C LEU A 240 0.20 -27.95 9.83
N THR A 241 -0.56 -26.91 10.19
CA THR A 241 -1.30 -26.08 9.22
C THR A 241 -0.43 -25.09 8.44
N ILE A 242 0.76 -24.74 8.94
CA ILE A 242 1.64 -23.73 8.33
C ILE A 242 3.04 -24.26 8.01
N ASP A 243 3.29 -25.55 8.26
CA ASP A 243 4.57 -26.22 8.01
C ASP A 243 5.79 -25.46 8.59
N LYS A 244 5.63 -24.87 9.78
CA LYS A 244 6.70 -24.16 10.50
C LYS A 244 7.08 -24.86 11.80
N PRO A 245 8.39 -24.95 12.12
CA PRO A 245 8.85 -25.44 13.42
C PRO A 245 8.31 -24.64 14.59
N ILE A 246 7.84 -25.39 15.60
CA ILE A 246 7.61 -24.85 16.93
C ILE A 246 9.00 -24.58 17.52
N PRO A 247 9.30 -23.33 17.93
CA PRO A 247 10.62 -22.96 18.42
C PRO A 247 11.10 -23.85 19.58
N ASN A 248 12.39 -24.13 19.63
CA ASN A 248 13.07 -24.90 20.69
C ASN A 248 12.65 -26.38 20.83
N THR A 249 11.90 -26.93 19.86
CA THR A 249 11.48 -28.34 19.88
C THR A 249 12.44 -29.29 19.13
N GLY A 250 13.51 -28.78 18.51
CA GLY A 250 14.50 -29.62 17.84
C GLY A 250 15.36 -30.42 18.82
N ARG A 251 15.64 -31.69 18.46
CA ARG A 251 16.62 -32.57 19.12
C ARG A 251 17.41 -33.35 18.09
N ASN A 252 18.69 -33.55 18.34
CA ASN A 252 19.61 -34.23 17.43
C ASN A 252 20.69 -34.98 18.22
N ILE A 253 20.79 -36.30 18.05
CA ILE A 253 21.80 -37.11 18.72
C ILE A 253 23.22 -36.62 18.36
N LEU A 254 23.40 -36.11 17.13
CA LEU A 254 24.70 -35.61 16.65
C LEU A 254 25.14 -34.33 17.37
N ASN A 255 24.21 -33.59 17.97
CA ASN A 255 24.52 -32.39 18.75
C ASN A 255 24.76 -32.71 20.24
N GLY A 256 24.85 -34.00 20.60
CA GLY A 256 25.03 -34.45 21.98
C GLY A 256 23.74 -34.62 22.79
N ASP A 257 22.57 -34.45 22.18
CA ASP A 257 21.30 -34.68 22.86
C ASP A 257 21.14 -36.17 23.22
N PRO A 258 20.66 -36.52 24.44
CA PRO A 258 20.39 -37.90 24.80
C PRO A 258 19.40 -38.54 23.82
N PHE A 259 19.66 -39.77 23.35
CA PHE A 259 18.77 -40.49 22.44
C PHE A 259 17.32 -40.56 22.93
N ALA A 260 17.14 -40.72 24.25
CA ALA A 260 15.83 -40.73 24.88
C ALA A 260 15.05 -39.42 24.62
N GLU A 261 15.72 -38.26 24.58
CA GLU A 261 15.07 -36.99 24.26
C GLU A 261 14.76 -36.84 22.77
N VAL A 262 15.54 -37.47 21.89
CA VAL A 262 15.26 -37.50 20.45
C VAL A 262 14.08 -38.43 20.13
N GLN A 263 13.93 -39.51 20.89
CA GLN A 263 12.88 -40.52 20.69
C GLN A 263 11.56 -40.15 21.39
N GLU A 264 11.63 -39.79 22.67
CA GLU A 264 10.47 -39.48 23.51
C GLU A 264 10.18 -37.98 23.39
N ARG A 265 9.20 -37.65 22.56
CA ARG A 265 8.82 -36.26 22.27
C ARG A 265 7.53 -35.94 23.00
N ALA A 266 7.57 -34.85 23.76
CA ALA A 266 6.41 -34.32 24.46
C ALA A 266 6.16 -32.88 24.01
N GLU A 267 4.90 -32.56 23.73
CA GLU A 267 4.48 -31.20 23.38
C GLU A 267 2.99 -31.04 23.65
N LYS A 268 2.51 -29.82 23.84
CA LYS A 268 1.07 -29.58 23.92
C LYS A 268 0.46 -29.52 22.53
N GLN A 269 -0.73 -30.07 22.40
CA GLN A 269 -1.55 -29.84 21.21
C GLN A 269 -1.68 -28.34 20.96
N ARG A 270 -1.37 -27.91 19.73
CA ARG A 270 -1.49 -26.52 19.28
C ARG A 270 -2.71 -26.36 18.37
N VAL A 271 -3.20 -25.13 18.28
CA VAL A 271 -4.25 -24.75 17.33
C VAL A 271 -3.73 -24.99 15.91
N GLY A 272 -4.55 -25.58 15.03
CA GLY A 272 -4.12 -25.96 13.68
C GLY A 272 -3.24 -27.22 13.62
N GLY A 273 -3.14 -28.00 14.69
CA GLY A 273 -2.49 -29.31 14.66
C GLY A 273 -0.99 -29.28 14.90
N VAL A 274 -0.45 -30.43 15.33
CA VAL A 274 0.99 -30.62 15.53
C VAL A 274 1.48 -31.83 14.75
N ARG A 275 2.69 -31.72 14.22
CA ARG A 275 3.38 -32.83 13.55
C ARG A 275 4.72 -33.08 14.21
N PHE A 276 4.87 -34.27 14.77
CA PHE A 276 6.14 -34.77 15.29
C PHE A 276 6.93 -35.34 14.12
N VAL A 277 8.01 -34.66 13.75
CA VAL A 277 8.82 -35.06 12.61
C VAL A 277 10.03 -35.84 13.11
N ALA A 278 10.17 -37.08 12.64
CA ALA A 278 11.31 -37.96 12.81
C ALA A 278 12.17 -37.93 11.55
N ILE A 279 13.43 -37.53 11.69
CA ILE A 279 14.41 -37.60 10.62
C ILE A 279 15.24 -38.87 10.79
N MET A 280 15.12 -39.71 9.77
CA MET A 280 15.63 -41.06 9.68
C MET A 280 16.86 -41.07 8.78
N ARG A 281 17.98 -41.61 9.26
CA ARG A 281 19.21 -41.78 8.49
C ARG A 281 19.32 -43.22 8.02
N LEU A 282 19.79 -43.44 6.80
CA LEU A 282 19.98 -44.79 6.28
C LEU A 282 20.86 -45.58 7.25
N LYS A 283 20.31 -46.67 7.78
CA LYS A 283 21.08 -47.65 8.55
C LYS A 283 21.85 -48.42 7.50
N LYS A 284 23.11 -48.00 7.27
CA LYS A 284 24.02 -48.73 6.40
C LYS A 284 23.91 -50.21 6.79
N PRO A 285 23.73 -51.13 5.83
CA PRO A 285 23.89 -52.54 6.16
C PRO A 285 25.21 -52.61 6.90
N ILE A 286 25.18 -53.20 8.11
CA ILE A 286 26.41 -53.78 8.65
C ILE A 286 26.89 -54.63 7.47
N PRO A 287 28.10 -54.38 6.91
CA PRO A 287 28.64 -55.25 5.88
C PRO A 287 28.38 -56.67 6.37
N GLU A 288 27.80 -57.54 5.54
CA GLU A 288 27.77 -58.97 5.84
C GLU A 288 29.10 -59.29 6.48
N GLU A 289 29.06 -59.88 7.68
CA GLU A 289 30.27 -60.30 8.39
C GLU A 289 31.06 -61.19 7.43
N GLU A 290 31.94 -60.58 6.66
CA GLU A 290 33.21 -61.18 6.32
C GLU A 290 33.81 -61.47 7.69
N THR A 291 33.80 -62.76 8.00
CA THR A 291 34.44 -63.35 9.16
C THR A 291 35.91 -62.95 9.16
N GLU A 292 36.19 -61.77 9.68
CA GLU A 292 37.53 -61.24 9.92
C GLU A 292 37.81 -61.27 11.43
N PRO A 293 39.04 -61.58 11.85
CA PRO A 293 39.31 -62.06 13.21
C PRO A 293 39.07 -60.97 14.26
N GLU A 294 38.39 -61.38 15.34
CA GLU A 294 37.79 -60.62 16.45
C GLU A 294 38.77 -59.78 17.34
N ASN A 295 39.85 -59.19 16.81
CA ASN A 295 40.85 -58.54 17.67
C ASN A 295 41.70 -57.39 17.06
N SER A 296 41.12 -56.48 16.27
CA SER A 296 41.78 -55.23 15.85
C SER A 296 41.09 -53.98 16.44
N GLU A 297 41.78 -53.23 17.32
CA GLU A 297 41.30 -51.90 17.76
C GLU A 297 41.23 -50.95 16.54
N ARG A 298 40.15 -50.17 16.42
CA ARG A 298 39.97 -49.15 15.37
C ARG A 298 39.50 -47.82 15.97
N ILE A 299 39.93 -46.70 15.38
CA ILE A 299 39.42 -45.36 15.67
C ILE A 299 38.73 -44.86 14.41
N VAL A 300 37.45 -44.51 14.50
CA VAL A 300 36.64 -44.07 13.37
C VAL A 300 36.17 -42.64 13.63
N ASN A 301 36.32 -41.79 12.62
CA ASN A 301 35.62 -40.54 12.51
C ASN A 301 34.71 -40.58 11.28
N GLU A 302 33.40 -40.64 11.50
CA GLU A 302 32.45 -40.54 10.39
C GLU A 302 32.47 -39.14 9.81
N MET A 303 32.40 -39.05 8.47
CA MET A 303 32.21 -37.76 7.82
C MET A 303 30.82 -37.21 8.18
N ILE A 304 30.81 -36.03 8.78
CA ILE A 304 29.59 -35.30 9.12
C ILE A 304 29.02 -34.74 7.83
N GLU A 305 27.75 -35.06 7.55
CA GLU A 305 27.04 -34.50 6.40
C GLU A 305 26.75 -33.01 6.65
N PRO A 306 27.10 -32.10 5.73
CA PRO A 306 26.86 -30.68 5.93
C PRO A 306 25.36 -30.39 5.86
N SER A 307 24.95 -29.26 6.45
CA SER A 307 23.58 -28.74 6.35
C SER A 307 23.59 -27.36 5.66
N PRO A 308 23.81 -27.29 4.33
CA PRO A 308 23.90 -26.02 3.64
C PRO A 308 22.59 -25.24 3.72
N HIS A 309 22.70 -23.93 3.93
CA HIS A 309 21.57 -23.03 3.93
C HIS A 309 21.93 -21.66 3.34
N GLY A 310 20.94 -20.85 2.97
CA GLY A 310 21.22 -19.55 2.35
C GLY A 310 20.00 -18.65 2.23
N VAL A 311 20.22 -17.47 1.65
CA VAL A 311 19.18 -16.43 1.45
C VAL A 311 19.45 -15.66 0.15
N ILE A 312 18.37 -15.23 -0.51
CA ILE A 312 18.41 -14.17 -1.53
C ILE A 312 17.76 -12.93 -0.92
N GLY A 313 18.57 -11.93 -0.57
CA GLY A 313 18.10 -10.67 0.00
C GLY A 313 18.08 -9.53 -1.01
N ALA A 314 17.39 -8.44 -0.67
CA ALA A 314 17.36 -7.23 -1.47
C ALA A 314 18.59 -6.34 -1.20
N ASP A 315 18.96 -5.51 -2.16
CA ASP A 315 19.98 -4.47 -2.06
C ASP A 315 21.33 -4.99 -1.51
N TYR A 316 21.84 -4.33 -0.47
CA TYR A 316 23.03 -4.72 0.27
C TYR A 316 22.62 -5.33 1.60
N ARG A 317 23.29 -6.42 1.99
CA ARG A 317 23.10 -7.09 3.28
C ARG A 317 23.13 -6.10 4.44
N ASN A 318 22.13 -6.17 5.32
CA ASN A 318 21.90 -5.28 6.48
C ASN A 318 21.47 -3.84 6.15
N ASN A 319 21.17 -3.50 4.89
CA ASN A 319 20.65 -2.20 4.49
C ASN A 319 19.51 -2.32 3.46
N GLU A 320 18.72 -3.38 3.58
CA GLU A 320 17.66 -3.71 2.65
C GLU A 320 16.56 -2.64 2.68
N GLN A 321 16.17 -2.11 1.53
CA GLN A 321 14.99 -1.22 1.40
C GLN A 321 13.73 -2.02 1.08
N PHE A 322 13.91 -3.23 0.56
CA PHE A 322 12.84 -4.16 0.21
C PHE A 322 13.00 -5.49 0.96
N ASP A 323 11.93 -6.26 1.04
CA ASP A 323 12.01 -7.68 1.38
C ASP A 323 11.77 -8.49 0.11
N ALA A 324 12.82 -9.16 -0.39
CA ALA A 324 12.76 -9.91 -1.64
C ALA A 324 11.71 -11.04 -1.61
N ALA A 325 11.32 -11.54 -0.43
CA ALA A 325 10.28 -12.56 -0.29
C ALA A 325 8.85 -11.98 -0.35
N ASP A 326 8.66 -10.70 -0.03
CA ASP A 326 7.35 -10.04 -0.05
C ASP A 326 7.11 -9.21 -1.32
N GLY A 327 8.18 -8.62 -1.86
CA GLY A 327 8.17 -7.77 -3.04
C GLY A 327 9.47 -7.00 -3.23
N ILE A 328 10.05 -7.07 -4.43
CA ILE A 328 11.15 -6.22 -4.88
C ILE A 328 10.91 -5.74 -6.31
N PRO A 329 11.09 -4.44 -6.62
CA PRO A 329 10.93 -3.93 -7.99
C PRO A 329 12.03 -4.43 -8.94
N THR A 330 11.72 -4.49 -10.24
CA THR A 330 12.76 -4.54 -11.27
C THR A 330 13.70 -3.35 -11.13
N THR A 331 14.97 -3.48 -11.53
CA THR A 331 16.04 -2.48 -11.38
C THR A 331 16.60 -2.25 -9.97
N GLU A 332 16.06 -2.91 -8.95
CA GLU A 332 16.75 -3.06 -7.66
C GLU A 332 17.79 -4.17 -7.71
N ASP A 333 18.71 -4.14 -6.75
CA ASP A 333 19.75 -5.15 -6.61
C ASP A 333 19.31 -6.28 -5.68
N LEU A 334 19.86 -7.46 -5.90
CA LEU A 334 19.82 -8.59 -4.97
C LEU A 334 21.22 -8.88 -4.43
N TYR A 335 21.28 -9.56 -3.30
CA TYR A 335 22.46 -10.29 -2.85
C TYR A 335 22.11 -11.75 -2.59
N VAL A 336 23.09 -12.62 -2.74
CA VAL A 336 22.95 -14.05 -2.43
C VAL A 336 24.02 -14.42 -1.43
N ASN A 337 23.61 -15.10 -0.36
CA ASN A 337 24.51 -15.62 0.66
C ASN A 337 24.22 -17.09 0.90
N ALA A 338 25.26 -17.93 0.92
CA ALA A 338 25.16 -19.34 1.28
C ALA A 338 26.13 -19.68 2.42
N PHE A 339 25.77 -20.66 3.22
CA PHE A 339 26.51 -21.12 4.39
C PHE A 339 26.55 -22.64 4.38
N SER A 340 27.68 -23.19 4.80
CA SER A 340 27.86 -24.63 4.99
C SER A 340 29.14 -24.91 5.78
N SER A 341 29.37 -26.16 6.14
CA SER A 341 30.56 -26.60 6.87
C SER A 341 31.83 -26.25 6.11
N ASN A 342 32.82 -25.68 6.79
CA ASN A 342 34.08 -25.24 6.18
C ASN A 342 34.93 -26.35 5.55
N TYR A 343 34.77 -27.61 5.94
CA TYR A 343 35.36 -28.79 5.31
C TYR A 343 34.57 -30.04 5.71
N LEU A 344 34.79 -31.15 5.00
CA LEU A 344 34.29 -32.47 5.38
C LEU A 344 35.48 -33.41 5.59
N LEU A 345 35.50 -34.13 6.71
CA LEU A 345 36.58 -35.07 7.06
C LEU A 345 36.00 -36.38 7.58
N GLY A 346 36.33 -37.49 6.93
CA GLY A 346 36.06 -38.85 7.39
C GLY A 346 37.35 -39.68 7.38
N TYR A 347 37.58 -40.49 8.42
CA TYR A 347 38.74 -41.40 8.44
C TYR A 347 38.52 -42.62 9.33
N LYS A 348 39.24 -43.70 9.02
CA LYS A 348 39.33 -44.92 9.83
C LYS A 348 40.80 -45.25 10.08
N LEU A 349 41.22 -45.29 11.34
CA LEU A 349 42.56 -45.69 11.76
C LEU A 349 42.49 -47.10 12.33
N ALA A 350 43.33 -48.00 11.81
CA ALA A 350 43.33 -49.41 12.20
C ALA A 350 44.62 -49.75 12.95
N LYS A 351 44.50 -50.48 14.07
CA LYS A 351 45.64 -51.03 14.79
C LYS A 351 46.00 -52.40 14.25
N THR A 352 47.26 -52.54 13.87
CA THR A 352 47.85 -53.82 13.48
C THR A 352 48.69 -54.34 14.64
N THR A 353 48.53 -55.63 14.97
CA THR A 353 49.34 -56.33 15.97
C THR A 353 49.87 -57.63 15.38
N GLY A 354 51.02 -58.10 15.87
CA GLY A 354 51.57 -59.38 15.46
C GLY A 354 52.78 -59.76 16.31
N THR A 355 53.32 -60.96 16.06
CA THR A 355 54.54 -61.41 16.71
C THR A 355 55.52 -61.98 15.69
N LYS A 356 56.82 -61.76 15.92
CA LYS A 356 57.90 -62.29 15.09
C LYS A 356 58.87 -63.09 15.97
N LYS A 357 59.26 -64.27 15.49
CA LYS A 357 60.13 -65.19 16.20
C LYS A 357 61.57 -65.05 15.72
N TYR A 358 62.49 -64.91 16.66
CA TYR A 358 63.91 -64.70 16.42
C TYR A 358 64.69 -65.90 16.99
N PRO A 359 65.35 -66.72 16.15
CA PRO A 359 66.10 -67.86 16.63
C PRO A 359 67.40 -67.41 17.32
N VAL A 360 67.66 -67.95 18.50
CA VAL A 360 68.94 -67.89 19.22
C VAL A 360 69.43 -69.31 19.45
N ASN A 361 70.58 -69.66 18.90
CA ASN A 361 71.22 -70.94 19.09
C ASN A 361 72.01 -70.92 20.41
N VAL A 362 71.46 -71.56 21.44
CA VAL A 362 72.08 -71.65 22.76
C VAL A 362 72.92 -72.93 22.84
N SER A 363 74.19 -72.78 23.19
CA SER A 363 75.11 -73.89 23.49
C SER A 363 75.50 -73.80 24.96
N LYS A 364 75.05 -74.75 25.80
CA LYS A 364 75.46 -74.84 27.21
C LYS A 364 76.34 -76.04 27.45
N THR A 365 77.55 -75.80 27.93
CA THR A 365 78.51 -76.85 28.30
C THR A 365 78.44 -77.12 29.79
N TRP A 366 78.11 -78.36 30.15
CA TRP A 366 78.03 -78.84 31.52
C TRP A 366 79.29 -79.58 31.93
N SER A 367 79.85 -79.20 33.08
CA SER A 367 80.92 -79.95 33.75
C SER A 367 80.30 -80.86 34.81
N LEU A 368 80.30 -82.17 34.54
CA LEU A 368 79.70 -83.20 35.40
C LEU A 368 80.76 -83.85 36.27
N THR A 369 80.49 -84.06 37.56
CA THR A 369 81.39 -84.76 38.49
C THR A 369 80.64 -85.79 39.34
N TRP A 370 81.20 -86.99 39.55
CA TRP A 370 80.65 -88.03 40.45
C TRP A 370 81.75 -88.96 40.98
N SER A 371 81.43 -89.78 41.99
CA SER A 371 82.41 -90.62 42.68
C SER A 371 81.89 -92.05 42.89
N THR A 372 82.57 -93.08 42.38
CA THR A 372 82.14 -94.48 42.55
C THR A 372 82.84 -95.15 43.72
N SER A 373 82.09 -95.85 44.60
CA SER A 373 82.67 -96.64 45.69
C SER A 373 83.36 -97.87 45.14
N ASN A 374 84.62 -98.06 45.50
CA ASN A 374 85.41 -99.23 45.14
C ASN A 374 85.15 -100.37 46.15
N PRO A 375 85.15 -101.65 45.72
CA PRO A 375 85.00 -102.77 46.64
C PRO A 375 86.11 -102.77 47.69
N PRO A 376 85.84 -103.22 48.93
CA PRO A 376 86.89 -103.36 49.94
C PRO A 376 88.01 -104.22 49.38
N ASP A 377 89.25 -103.83 49.66
CA ASP A 377 90.43 -104.62 49.35
C ASP A 377 90.39 -105.98 50.08
N ALA A 378 91.29 -106.90 49.72
CA ALA A 378 91.31 -108.29 50.21
C ALA A 378 91.37 -108.43 51.75
N ASP A 379 91.57 -107.31 52.44
CA ASP A 379 91.77 -107.17 53.88
C ASP A 379 90.55 -106.51 54.58
N GLY A 380 89.52 -106.13 53.82
CA GLY A 380 88.26 -105.56 54.32
C GLY A 380 88.29 -104.05 54.62
N SER A 381 89.28 -103.29 54.13
CA SER A 381 89.37 -101.84 54.33
C SER A 381 88.61 -101.05 53.26
N PRO A 382 87.88 -99.98 53.61
CA PRO A 382 87.18 -99.16 52.62
C PRO A 382 88.17 -98.34 51.77
N THR A 383 88.21 -98.61 50.47
CA THR A 383 89.03 -97.85 49.49
C THR A 383 88.42 -96.48 49.14
N PRO A 384 89.25 -95.44 48.88
CA PRO A 384 88.78 -94.12 48.47
C PRO A 384 87.90 -94.22 47.22
N PRO A 385 86.78 -93.48 47.14
CA PRO A 385 85.94 -93.48 45.95
C PRO A 385 86.70 -92.86 44.77
N THR A 386 86.56 -93.44 43.58
CA THR A 386 87.16 -92.89 42.35
C THR A 386 86.33 -91.73 41.86
N HIS A 387 86.92 -90.53 41.76
CA HIS A 387 86.28 -89.35 41.19
C HIS A 387 86.36 -89.36 39.66
N HIS A 388 85.23 -89.07 39.03
CA HIS A 388 85.07 -88.99 37.57
C HIS A 388 84.61 -87.58 37.18
N SER A 389 85.08 -87.10 36.04
CA SER A 389 84.57 -85.89 35.41
C SER A 389 84.32 -86.09 33.92
N ALA A 390 83.28 -85.45 33.40
CA ALA A 390 82.95 -85.44 31.98
C ALA A 390 82.34 -84.08 31.62
N THR A 391 82.48 -83.68 30.35
CA THR A 391 81.74 -82.54 29.82
C THR A 391 80.66 -83.01 28.85
N GLU A 392 79.51 -82.36 28.91
CA GLU A 392 78.40 -82.64 28.00
C GLU A 392 77.81 -81.31 27.54
N THR A 393 77.77 -81.10 26.22
CA THR A 393 77.25 -79.87 25.62
C THR A 393 75.87 -80.11 25.04
N VAL A 394 74.93 -79.26 25.44
CA VAL A 394 73.56 -79.27 24.92
C VAL A 394 73.40 -78.07 24.00
N ASN A 395 73.06 -78.34 22.74
CA ASN A 395 72.68 -77.34 21.76
C ASN A 395 71.15 -77.27 21.66
N LYS A 396 70.59 -76.08 21.77
CA LYS A 396 69.15 -75.86 21.68
C LYS A 396 68.87 -74.53 21.00
N THR A 397 68.09 -74.55 19.92
CA THR A 397 67.55 -73.32 19.33
C THR A 397 66.35 -72.86 20.14
N VAL A 398 66.46 -71.66 20.71
CA VAL A 398 65.37 -71.00 21.42
C VAL A 398 64.82 -69.90 20.53
N TYR A 399 63.51 -69.92 20.27
CA TYR A 399 62.85 -68.84 19.55
C TYR A 399 62.39 -67.79 20.54
N VAL A 400 62.94 -66.59 20.41
CA VAL A 400 62.54 -65.43 21.19
C VAL A 400 61.47 -64.69 20.42
N GLU A 401 60.30 -64.55 21.02
CA GLU A 401 59.16 -63.87 20.40
C GLU A 401 59.18 -62.38 20.73
N ARG A 402 59.00 -61.52 19.71
CA ARG A 402 58.78 -60.09 19.89
C ARG A 402 57.45 -59.72 19.29
N SER A 403 56.57 -59.18 20.12
CA SER A 403 55.33 -58.57 19.67
C SER A 403 55.60 -57.20 19.04
N TYR A 404 54.81 -56.83 18.05
CA TYR A 404 54.78 -55.49 17.49
C TYR A 404 53.34 -54.97 17.44
N SER A 405 53.16 -53.66 17.59
CA SER A 405 51.89 -52.99 17.33
C SER A 405 52.09 -51.58 16.78
N TYR A 406 51.33 -51.25 15.73
CA TYR A 406 51.31 -49.93 15.11
C TYR A 406 49.92 -49.61 14.57
N TRP A 407 49.70 -48.36 14.20
CA TRP A 407 48.46 -47.84 13.61
C TRP A 407 48.71 -47.39 12.17
N GLN A 408 47.75 -47.68 11.29
CA GLN A 408 47.76 -47.28 9.89
C GLN A 408 46.45 -46.56 9.53
N ILE A 409 46.50 -45.74 8.49
CA ILE A 409 45.32 -45.10 7.90
C ILE A 409 44.62 -46.16 7.05
N GLY A 410 43.46 -46.62 7.50
CA GLY A 410 42.60 -47.54 6.76
C GLY A 410 41.86 -46.81 5.64
N THR A 411 41.13 -45.75 5.99
CA THR A 411 40.49 -44.83 5.03
C THR A 411 40.68 -43.38 5.46
N LEU A 412 40.72 -42.46 4.50
CA LEU A 412 40.73 -41.01 4.68
C LEU A 412 40.02 -40.37 3.50
N ASP A 413 39.09 -39.47 3.79
CA ASP A 413 38.31 -38.69 2.84
C ASP A 413 38.25 -37.25 3.36
N TYR A 414 38.83 -36.30 2.61
CA TYR A 414 38.89 -34.91 3.00
C TYR A 414 38.49 -33.98 1.87
N TYR A 415 37.48 -33.14 2.10
CA TYR A 415 36.87 -32.26 1.10
C TYR A 415 36.85 -30.81 1.56
N GLY A 416 37.00 -29.90 0.58
CA GLY A 416 36.77 -28.46 0.75
C GLY A 416 35.62 -27.99 -0.12
N ILE A 417 35.09 -26.81 0.17
CA ILE A 417 34.03 -26.19 -0.63
C ILE A 417 34.58 -25.82 -2.01
N ASN A 418 33.90 -26.24 -3.06
CA ASN A 418 34.19 -25.86 -4.44
C ASN A 418 33.37 -24.62 -4.83
N ASN A 419 32.04 -24.71 -4.75
CA ASN A 419 31.12 -23.62 -5.10
C ASN A 419 29.72 -23.84 -4.52
N ALA A 420 28.93 -22.77 -4.50
CA ALA A 420 27.48 -22.83 -4.29
C ALA A 420 26.77 -22.27 -5.52
N LYS A 421 25.89 -23.05 -6.15
CA LYS A 421 25.08 -22.60 -7.30
C LYS A 421 23.64 -22.35 -6.86
N ILE A 422 23.12 -21.16 -7.12
CA ILE A 422 21.74 -20.76 -6.79
C ILE A 422 21.03 -20.37 -8.09
N ASN A 423 19.79 -20.82 -8.26
CA ASN A 423 18.94 -20.51 -9.41
C ASN A 423 17.67 -19.81 -8.95
N ASN A 424 17.35 -18.68 -9.59
CA ASN A 424 16.09 -17.96 -9.41
C ASN A 424 15.89 -17.04 -10.64
N TYR A 425 14.66 -16.94 -11.14
CA TYR A 425 14.34 -16.10 -12.31
C TYR A 425 14.76 -14.64 -12.13
N ALA A 426 14.76 -14.07 -10.92
CA ALA A 426 15.11 -12.69 -10.61
C ALA A 426 16.62 -12.38 -10.75
N LEU A 427 17.49 -13.39 -10.64
CA LEU A 427 18.94 -13.21 -10.76
C LEU A 427 19.38 -12.84 -12.19
N PRO A 428 20.48 -12.09 -12.37
CA PRO A 428 21.09 -11.88 -13.68
C PRO A 428 21.39 -13.21 -14.35
N GLY A 429 20.82 -13.46 -15.54
CA GLY A 429 20.95 -14.74 -16.25
C GLY A 429 20.24 -15.95 -15.60
N GLY A 430 19.40 -15.74 -14.58
CA GLY A 430 18.57 -16.76 -13.93
C GLY A 430 19.30 -17.68 -12.93
N SER A 431 20.61 -17.51 -12.76
CA SER A 431 21.41 -18.28 -11.82
C SER A 431 22.72 -17.57 -11.47
N ILE A 432 23.32 -17.94 -10.34
CA ILE A 432 24.64 -17.49 -9.90
C ILE A 432 25.43 -18.64 -9.32
N THR A 433 26.75 -18.61 -9.51
CA THR A 433 27.69 -19.54 -8.89
C THR A 433 28.64 -18.76 -7.99
N LEU A 434 28.53 -18.97 -6.68
CA LEU A 434 29.37 -18.38 -5.66
C LEU A 434 30.64 -19.22 -5.50
N ILE A 435 31.79 -18.60 -5.77
CA ILE A 435 33.10 -19.20 -5.55
C ILE A 435 33.63 -18.72 -4.19
N PRO A 436 34.12 -19.62 -3.30
CA PRO A 436 34.63 -19.27 -1.99
C PRO A 436 35.70 -18.15 -2.02
N LYS A 437 35.44 -17.02 -1.38
CA LYS A 437 36.37 -15.88 -1.24
C LYS A 437 37.06 -15.91 0.12
N GLY A 438 38.39 -15.75 0.15
CA GLY A 438 39.15 -15.76 1.41
C GLY A 438 39.08 -17.08 2.19
N TYR A 439 38.77 -18.18 1.49
CA TYR A 439 38.57 -19.49 2.07
C TYR A 439 39.83 -20.35 1.96
N ALA A 440 40.23 -20.95 3.07
CA ALA A 440 41.25 -21.98 3.12
C ALA A 440 40.80 -23.08 4.10
N PRO A 441 40.61 -24.33 3.65
CA PRO A 441 40.30 -25.43 4.54
C PRO A 441 41.53 -25.77 5.41
N PRO A 442 41.35 -26.39 6.59
CA PRO A 442 42.46 -26.78 7.47
C PRO A 442 43.56 -27.58 6.78
N GLY A 443 44.81 -27.33 7.17
CA GLY A 443 45.95 -28.02 6.59
C GLY A 443 45.98 -29.50 6.97
N ILE A 444 46.13 -30.39 6.00
CA ILE A 444 46.29 -31.83 6.22
C ILE A 444 47.64 -32.32 5.71
N THR A 445 48.29 -33.21 6.45
CA THR A 445 49.49 -33.91 6.00
C THR A 445 49.38 -35.37 6.41
N GLN A 446 49.41 -36.27 5.43
CA GLN A 446 49.29 -37.70 5.66
C GLN A 446 50.38 -38.47 4.90
N VAL A 447 50.86 -39.57 5.50
CA VAL A 447 51.72 -40.55 4.85
C VAL A 447 51.21 -41.94 5.22
N HIS A 448 50.59 -42.60 4.26
CA HIS A 448 50.17 -43.99 4.35
C HIS A 448 51.27 -44.93 3.84
N ARG A 449 51.52 -46.02 4.57
CA ARG A 449 52.44 -47.09 4.20
C ARG A 449 51.67 -48.42 4.18
N PRO A 450 51.50 -49.05 3.01
CA PRO A 450 50.67 -50.25 2.92
C PRO A 450 51.40 -51.51 3.41
N ASP A 451 52.73 -51.53 3.40
CA ASP A 451 53.53 -52.73 3.62
C ASP A 451 54.02 -52.88 5.06
N LEU A 452 53.95 -54.10 5.61
CA LEU A 452 54.43 -54.41 6.97
C LEU A 452 55.91 -54.01 7.17
N THR A 453 56.75 -54.22 6.16
CA THR A 453 58.19 -53.90 6.21
C THR A 453 58.47 -52.41 6.36
N ASP A 454 57.51 -51.56 6.03
CA ASP A 454 57.63 -50.13 6.22
C ASP A 454 57.29 -49.69 7.64
N HIS A 455 56.61 -50.54 8.42
CA HIS A 455 56.24 -50.25 9.80
C HIS A 455 57.15 -50.88 10.84
N ILE A 456 57.82 -51.98 10.49
CA ILE A 456 58.67 -52.72 11.42
C ILE A 456 60.14 -52.67 11.02
N LYS A 457 61.02 -52.55 12.02
CA LYS A 457 62.47 -52.68 11.86
C LYS A 457 62.97 -53.76 12.81
N ASP A 458 63.49 -54.84 12.22
CA ASP A 458 63.99 -56.00 12.95
C ASP A 458 65.19 -55.63 13.84
N PRO A 459 65.31 -56.22 15.04
CA PRO A 459 66.45 -56.01 15.91
C PRO A 459 67.71 -56.67 15.33
N VAL A 460 68.85 -56.02 15.51
CA VAL A 460 70.16 -56.63 15.22
C VAL A 460 70.67 -57.28 16.49
N TYR A 461 70.93 -58.60 16.45
CA TYR A 461 71.35 -59.38 17.61
C TYR A 461 72.32 -60.51 17.24
N ASN A 462 73.02 -61.05 18.24
CA ASN A 462 73.87 -62.23 18.04
C ASN A 462 73.00 -63.50 18.08
N THR A 463 73.00 -64.27 17.01
CA THR A 463 72.21 -65.50 16.88
C THR A 463 72.80 -66.69 17.65
N SER A 464 73.94 -66.50 18.33
CA SER A 464 74.64 -67.52 19.12
C SER A 464 74.86 -67.07 20.57
N LEU A 465 74.53 -67.95 21.53
CA LEU A 465 74.70 -67.70 22.96
C LEU A 465 75.38 -68.89 23.65
N SER A 466 76.57 -68.66 24.23
CA SER A 466 77.36 -69.69 24.92
C SER A 466 77.22 -69.57 26.44
N LEU A 467 76.84 -70.66 27.11
CA LEU A 467 76.64 -70.73 28.56
C LEU A 467 77.46 -71.87 29.17
N SER A 468 77.76 -71.79 30.47
CA SER A 468 78.45 -72.84 31.22
C SER A 468 77.74 -73.15 32.54
N GLY A 469 77.85 -74.38 33.03
CA GLY A 469 77.30 -74.80 34.32
C GLY A 469 77.96 -76.08 34.84
N SER A 470 77.79 -76.39 36.12
CA SER A 470 78.41 -77.56 36.77
C SER A 470 77.40 -78.35 37.59
N ILE A 471 77.46 -79.68 37.55
CA ILE A 471 76.54 -80.59 38.28
C ILE A 471 77.34 -81.69 38.97
N SER A 472 77.07 -81.90 40.26
CA SER A 472 77.65 -82.99 41.05
C SER A 472 76.61 -84.10 41.26
N GLY A 473 76.92 -85.31 40.80
CA GLY A 473 76.02 -86.48 40.86
C GLY A 473 76.23 -87.39 42.07
N GLY A 474 77.08 -86.99 43.02
CA GLY A 474 77.36 -87.79 44.22
C GLY A 474 78.01 -89.12 43.85
N SER A 475 77.24 -90.22 43.92
CA SER A 475 77.72 -91.59 43.70
C SER A 475 77.53 -92.16 42.28
N SER A 476 76.91 -91.41 41.37
CA SER A 476 76.68 -91.86 39.98
C SER A 476 76.72 -90.69 38.98
N LYS A 477 76.97 -90.97 37.69
CA LYS A 477 77.04 -89.92 36.66
C LYS A 477 75.70 -89.15 36.63
N PRO A 478 75.70 -87.83 36.91
CA PRO A 478 74.48 -87.05 36.88
C PRO A 478 74.00 -86.89 35.43
N SER A 479 72.68 -86.90 35.23
CA SER A 479 72.07 -86.54 33.96
C SER A 479 72.01 -85.03 33.79
N VAL A 480 72.25 -84.55 32.56
CA VAL A 480 72.10 -83.13 32.24
C VAL A 480 70.62 -82.71 32.32
N PRO A 481 70.27 -81.62 33.04
CA PRO A 481 68.91 -81.14 33.15
C PRO A 481 68.43 -80.54 31.81
N ASN A 482 67.16 -80.78 31.48
CA ASN A 482 66.51 -80.18 30.33
C ASN A 482 66.06 -78.75 30.66
N GLU A 483 66.96 -77.79 30.55
CA GLU A 483 66.66 -76.36 30.72
C GLU A 483 66.03 -75.76 29.45
N SER A 484 65.16 -74.76 29.60
CA SER A 484 64.56 -74.06 28.44
C SER A 484 65.49 -73.02 27.81
N PHE A 485 66.42 -72.45 28.60
CA PHE A 485 67.27 -71.30 28.25
C PHE A 485 66.52 -70.03 27.80
N ALA A 486 65.20 -69.97 28.05
CA ALA A 486 64.33 -68.91 27.54
C ALA A 486 64.73 -67.52 28.06
N SER A 487 65.05 -67.39 29.36
CA SER A 487 65.40 -66.09 29.96
C SER A 487 66.75 -65.56 29.46
N GLN A 488 67.73 -66.44 29.24
CA GLN A 488 69.04 -66.05 28.72
C GLN A 488 68.99 -65.69 27.24
N ALA A 489 68.21 -66.42 26.44
CA ALA A 489 67.98 -66.07 25.04
C ALA A 489 67.18 -64.76 24.91
N ASP A 490 66.19 -64.54 25.78
CA ASP A 490 65.40 -63.30 25.79
C ASP A 490 66.26 -62.06 26.04
N GLY A 491 67.24 -62.16 26.94
CA GLY A 491 68.16 -61.06 27.29
C GLY A 491 69.10 -60.59 26.17
N VAL A 492 69.28 -61.37 25.09
CA VAL A 492 70.20 -61.02 23.98
C VAL A 492 69.51 -60.51 22.71
N VAL A 493 68.18 -60.64 22.61
CA VAL A 493 67.39 -60.17 21.47
C VAL A 493 66.72 -58.85 21.85
N PRO A 494 67.14 -57.70 21.29
CA PRO A 494 66.45 -56.43 21.53
C PRO A 494 64.97 -56.45 21.11
N GLN A 495 64.22 -55.44 21.52
CA GLN A 495 62.85 -55.26 21.06
C GLN A 495 62.80 -54.88 19.57
N ILE A 496 61.73 -55.28 18.88
CA ILE A 496 61.45 -54.83 17.51
C ILE A 496 61.08 -53.35 17.54
N LYS A 497 61.51 -52.57 16.54
CA LYS A 497 61.10 -51.17 16.42
C LYS A 497 59.92 -51.03 15.48
N VAL A 498 58.94 -50.22 15.85
CA VAL A 498 57.68 -50.02 15.12
C VAL A 498 57.40 -48.53 14.92
N ARG A 499 56.67 -48.18 13.86
CA ARG A 499 56.14 -46.82 13.65
C ARG A 499 54.73 -46.84 13.08
N ASN A 500 53.95 -45.80 13.34
CA ASN A 500 52.66 -45.60 12.71
C ASN A 500 52.79 -45.00 11.30
N ASP A 501 51.66 -44.94 10.59
CA ASP A 501 51.46 -43.92 9.56
C ASP A 501 51.56 -42.50 10.14
N LYS A 502 51.74 -41.51 9.25
CA LYS A 502 51.75 -40.11 9.64
C LYS A 502 50.38 -39.50 9.34
N PHE A 503 49.76 -38.86 10.32
CA PHE A 503 48.54 -38.09 10.12
C PHE A 503 48.58 -36.82 10.97
N ILE A 504 48.62 -35.67 10.31
CA ILE A 504 48.59 -34.34 10.92
C ILE A 504 47.38 -33.61 10.34
N PHE A 505 46.52 -33.10 11.20
CA PHE A 505 45.36 -32.30 10.82
C PHE A 505 45.37 -30.99 11.59
N ASP A 506 45.30 -29.87 10.87
CA ASP A 506 45.31 -28.51 11.40
C ASP A 506 46.47 -28.26 12.39
N GLY A 507 47.67 -28.71 12.03
CA GLY A 507 48.87 -28.63 12.89
C GLY A 507 48.89 -29.59 14.09
N LYS A 508 47.80 -30.31 14.38
CA LYS A 508 47.72 -31.33 15.44
C LYS A 508 48.27 -32.66 14.92
N ASN A 509 49.26 -33.23 15.62
CA ASN A 509 49.80 -34.54 15.31
C ASN A 509 48.86 -35.64 15.82
N ILE A 510 48.01 -36.17 14.93
CA ILE A 510 47.07 -37.25 15.25
C ILE A 510 47.79 -38.60 15.31
N MET A 511 48.70 -38.85 14.37
CA MET A 511 49.59 -40.01 14.35
C MET A 511 51.01 -39.62 13.96
N THR A 512 51.99 -40.07 14.73
CA THR A 512 53.42 -39.81 14.48
C THR A 512 54.12 -41.06 13.96
N ASP A 513 54.97 -40.89 12.94
CA ASP A 513 55.68 -41.97 12.26
C ASP A 513 57.09 -42.26 12.82
N GLN A 514 57.32 -41.92 14.09
CA GLN A 514 58.60 -42.14 14.75
C GLN A 514 58.75 -43.58 15.22
N TYR A 515 59.96 -44.15 15.03
CA TYR A 515 60.26 -45.50 15.47
C TYR A 515 60.40 -45.58 17.00
N VAL A 516 59.63 -46.47 17.61
CA VAL A 516 59.69 -46.80 19.04
C VAL A 516 59.73 -48.31 19.25
N ASP A 517 60.12 -48.76 20.44
CA ASP A 517 60.22 -50.19 20.73
C ASP A 517 58.81 -50.80 20.95
N THR A 518 58.55 -51.94 20.32
CA THR A 518 57.41 -52.85 20.52
C THR A 518 56.03 -52.30 20.15
N LYS A 519 55.65 -51.12 20.64
CA LYS A 519 54.30 -50.55 20.50
C LYS A 519 54.37 -49.06 20.19
N ALA A 520 53.90 -48.68 19.00
CA ALA A 520 53.78 -47.29 18.62
C ALA A 520 52.68 -46.57 19.43
N PRO A 521 52.78 -45.25 19.63
CA PRO A 521 51.77 -44.48 20.36
C PRO A 521 50.38 -44.64 19.73
N SER A 522 49.34 -44.69 20.55
CA SER A 522 47.97 -44.65 20.04
C SER A 522 47.67 -43.28 19.41
N PRO A 523 46.84 -43.21 18.34
CA PRO A 523 46.43 -41.95 17.77
C PRO A 523 45.77 -41.05 18.81
N VAL A 524 46.04 -39.75 18.70
CA VAL A 524 45.40 -38.75 19.56
C VAL A 524 43.95 -38.61 19.13
N LYS A 525 43.01 -38.93 20.01
CA LYS A 525 41.61 -38.57 19.79
C LYS A 525 41.48 -37.06 19.83
N PHE A 526 40.87 -36.48 18.81
CA PHE A 526 40.51 -35.07 18.78
C PHE A 526 39.07 -34.96 18.30
N GLU A 527 38.34 -34.03 18.89
CA GLU A 527 37.01 -33.68 18.42
C GLU A 527 37.15 -32.85 17.15
N ILE A 528 36.45 -33.28 16.11
CA ILE A 528 36.30 -32.50 14.89
C ILE A 528 35.14 -31.55 15.13
N ASP A 529 35.47 -30.27 15.20
CA ASP A 529 34.50 -29.19 15.20
C ASP A 529 34.47 -28.62 13.77
N THR A 530 33.39 -28.92 13.05
CA THR A 530 33.14 -28.34 11.72
C THR A 530 32.34 -27.07 11.92
N GLU A 531 33.03 -25.93 11.89
CA GLU A 531 32.39 -24.62 11.87
C GLU A 531 31.79 -24.32 10.50
N GLU A 532 30.79 -23.46 10.46
CA GLU A 532 30.32 -22.88 9.20
C GLU A 532 31.33 -21.88 8.65
N VAL A 533 31.36 -21.74 7.32
CA VAL A 533 32.16 -20.70 6.69
C VAL A 533 31.71 -19.29 7.11
N ASN A 534 32.67 -18.37 7.17
CA ASN A 534 32.37 -16.96 7.42
C ASN A 534 31.38 -16.42 6.38
N GLU A 535 30.53 -15.49 6.81
CA GLU A 535 29.47 -14.87 6.01
C GLU A 535 29.91 -14.25 4.67
N ASN A 536 31.20 -13.95 4.48
CA ASN A 536 31.71 -13.37 3.23
C ASN A 536 32.34 -14.39 2.28
N VAL A 537 32.40 -15.67 2.66
CA VAL A 537 33.04 -16.71 1.86
C VAL A 537 32.21 -17.04 0.63
N LEU A 538 30.91 -17.27 0.80
CA LEU A 538 29.96 -17.55 -0.28
C LEU A 538 28.93 -16.42 -0.33
N TYR A 539 29.39 -15.26 -0.80
CA TYR A 539 28.59 -14.04 -0.90
C TYR A 539 28.86 -13.29 -2.20
N GLU A 540 27.78 -12.84 -2.83
CA GLU A 540 27.80 -11.89 -3.94
C GLU A 540 26.63 -10.90 -3.80
N SER A 541 26.84 -9.68 -4.27
CA SER A 541 25.86 -8.58 -4.18
C SER A 541 25.88 -7.74 -5.46
N ALA A 542 25.06 -6.68 -5.52
CA ALA A 542 24.88 -5.86 -6.72
C ALA A 542 24.36 -6.68 -7.93
N LEU A 543 23.45 -7.61 -7.65
CA LEU A 543 22.83 -8.48 -8.65
C LEU A 543 21.52 -7.84 -9.12
N THR A 544 21.61 -6.89 -10.05
CA THR A 544 20.45 -6.10 -10.52
C THR A 544 19.40 -6.96 -11.22
N ILE A 545 18.15 -6.81 -10.82
CA ILE A 545 17.00 -7.41 -11.50
C ILE A 545 16.78 -6.68 -12.83
N ASP A 546 16.78 -7.43 -13.93
CA ASP A 546 16.54 -6.88 -15.27
C ASP A 546 15.21 -6.11 -15.33
N ARG A 547 15.24 -4.95 -16.00
CA ARG A 547 14.11 -4.00 -16.12
C ARG A 547 12.86 -4.67 -16.65
N ASP A 548 12.96 -5.61 -17.58
CA ASP A 548 11.81 -6.15 -18.29
C ASP A 548 11.27 -7.45 -17.67
N LYS A 549 11.78 -7.89 -16.51
CA LYS A 549 11.25 -9.08 -15.85
C LYS A 549 9.79 -8.89 -15.43
N THR A 550 9.03 -9.98 -15.60
CA THR A 550 7.61 -10.05 -15.23
C THR A 550 7.46 -10.00 -13.71
N ASN A 551 6.44 -9.28 -13.25
CA ASN A 551 5.98 -9.41 -11.87
C ASN A 551 5.52 -10.85 -11.62
N GLY A 552 5.85 -11.40 -10.45
CA GLY A 552 5.57 -12.80 -10.12
C GLY A 552 6.35 -13.28 -8.91
N GLU A 553 5.94 -14.42 -8.37
CA GLU A 553 6.71 -15.16 -7.37
C GLU A 553 7.51 -16.26 -8.07
N TYR A 554 8.81 -16.30 -7.81
CA TYR A 554 9.73 -17.22 -8.46
C TYR A 554 10.46 -18.07 -7.43
N GLU A 555 10.38 -19.38 -7.64
CA GLU A 555 11.01 -20.39 -6.80
C GLU A 555 12.54 -20.29 -6.85
N THR A 556 13.17 -20.46 -5.68
CA THR A 556 14.62 -20.50 -5.56
C THR A 556 15.10 -21.92 -5.26
N THR A 557 16.14 -22.35 -5.97
CA THR A 557 16.82 -23.63 -5.70
C THR A 557 18.32 -23.41 -5.56
N GLY A 558 19.01 -24.26 -4.81
CA GLY A 558 20.46 -24.15 -4.65
C GLY A 558 21.17 -25.47 -4.39
N THR A 559 22.44 -25.55 -4.78
CA THR A 559 23.30 -26.72 -4.62
C THR A 559 24.68 -26.30 -4.13
N MET A 560 25.15 -26.90 -3.04
CA MET A 560 26.49 -26.79 -2.50
C MET A 560 27.36 -27.92 -3.03
N THR A 561 28.54 -27.60 -3.57
CA THR A 561 29.49 -28.60 -4.09
C THR A 561 30.78 -28.58 -3.29
N TYR A 562 31.21 -29.75 -2.83
CA TYR A 562 32.51 -29.99 -2.20
C TYR A 562 33.40 -30.80 -3.14
N SER A 563 34.68 -30.45 -3.24
CA SER A 563 35.68 -31.21 -4.00
C SER A 563 36.71 -31.83 -3.07
N ARG A 564 37.15 -33.05 -3.41
CA ARG A 564 38.18 -33.77 -2.67
C ARG A 564 39.50 -33.01 -2.68
N ILE A 565 40.12 -32.89 -1.51
CA ILE A 565 41.47 -32.35 -1.33
C ILE A 565 42.48 -33.50 -1.28
N THR A 566 42.20 -34.54 -0.51
CA THR A 566 43.07 -35.73 -0.40
C THR A 566 42.28 -36.94 0.09
N SER A 567 42.81 -38.14 -0.19
CA SER A 567 42.26 -39.39 0.33
C SER A 567 43.32 -40.48 0.49
N VAL A 568 42.96 -41.51 1.27
CA VAL A 568 43.62 -42.82 1.36
C VAL A 568 42.50 -43.84 1.33
N ASN A 569 42.51 -44.77 0.37
CA ASN A 569 41.43 -45.76 0.19
C ASN A 569 40.02 -45.11 0.30
N PRO A 570 39.66 -44.19 -0.62
CA PRO A 570 38.46 -43.35 -0.51
C PRO A 570 37.17 -44.18 -0.49
N GLU A 571 36.20 -43.73 0.30
CA GLU A 571 34.86 -44.31 0.43
C GLU A 571 33.77 -43.51 -0.30
N PHE A 572 34.08 -42.29 -0.75
CA PHE A 572 33.15 -41.36 -1.40
C PHE A 572 33.59 -41.00 -2.83
N ASP A 573 32.78 -40.22 -3.56
CA ASP A 573 33.10 -39.72 -4.91
C ASP A 573 34.04 -38.50 -4.87
N GLU A 574 34.61 -38.10 -6.02
CA GLU A 574 35.52 -36.93 -6.10
C GLU A 574 34.83 -35.59 -5.77
N GLU A 575 33.52 -35.48 -6.07
CA GLU A 575 32.68 -34.34 -5.71
C GLU A 575 31.45 -34.79 -4.96
N LEU A 576 31.06 -34.01 -3.95
CA LEU A 576 29.86 -34.25 -3.15
C LEU A 576 28.94 -33.03 -3.27
N THR A 577 27.66 -33.28 -3.58
CA THR A 577 26.66 -32.23 -3.75
C THR A 577 25.55 -32.34 -2.72
N TYR A 578 25.18 -31.21 -2.14
CA TYR A 578 24.13 -31.10 -1.12
C TYR A 578 23.17 -29.97 -1.47
N GLU A 579 21.88 -30.14 -1.19
CA GLU A 579 20.88 -29.09 -1.40
C GLU A 579 21.11 -27.93 -0.42
N ILE A 580 20.95 -26.69 -0.91
CA ILE A 580 20.96 -25.50 -0.05
C ILE A 580 19.52 -25.22 0.39
N THR A 581 19.26 -25.40 1.69
CA THR A 581 17.94 -25.21 2.29
C THR A 581 17.73 -23.78 2.79
N GLY A 582 16.49 -23.40 3.11
CA GLY A 582 16.19 -22.09 3.69
C GLY A 582 16.24 -20.90 2.71
N LEU A 583 16.48 -21.15 1.41
CA LEU A 583 16.39 -20.13 0.37
C LEU A 583 14.95 -19.66 0.21
N ASN A 584 14.73 -18.35 0.31
CA ASN A 584 13.43 -17.73 0.05
C ASN A 584 13.14 -17.65 -1.45
N ASN A 585 11.86 -17.70 -1.81
CA ASN A 585 11.39 -17.27 -3.12
C ASN A 585 11.62 -15.77 -3.29
N VAL A 586 11.71 -15.32 -4.55
CA VAL A 586 11.79 -13.90 -4.89
C VAL A 586 10.49 -13.46 -5.53
N VAL A 587 9.85 -12.45 -4.95
CA VAL A 587 8.64 -11.82 -5.48
C VAL A 587 9.03 -10.54 -6.22
N ILE A 588 9.00 -10.57 -7.55
CA ILE A 588 9.22 -9.37 -8.37
C ILE A 588 7.90 -8.61 -8.44
N HIS A 589 7.90 -7.34 -8.05
CA HIS A 589 6.71 -6.49 -8.14
C HIS A 589 7.07 -5.03 -8.41
N THR A 590 7.07 -4.59 -9.66
CA THR A 590 7.42 -3.19 -9.95
C THR A 590 6.24 -2.26 -9.65
N PRO A 591 6.34 -1.36 -8.66
CA PRO A 591 5.21 -0.56 -8.21
C PRO A 591 4.93 0.62 -9.14
N THR A 592 3.67 1.01 -9.22
CA THR A 592 3.21 2.25 -9.85
C THR A 592 1.98 2.76 -9.11
N VAL A 593 1.84 4.09 -9.06
CA VAL A 593 0.71 4.80 -8.42
C VAL A 593 0.14 5.86 -9.35
N CYS A 594 -1.14 6.16 -9.18
CA CYS A 594 -1.90 7.13 -9.95
C CYS A 594 -2.93 7.78 -9.02
N ASP A 595 -2.55 8.87 -8.35
CA ASP A 595 -3.45 9.64 -7.47
C ASP A 595 -3.57 11.07 -7.97
N ALA A 596 -4.52 11.31 -8.88
CA ALA A 596 -4.60 12.56 -9.59
C ALA A 596 -5.68 13.47 -9.03
N TYR A 597 -5.43 14.78 -9.11
CA TYR A 597 -6.45 15.77 -8.77
C TYR A 597 -6.37 17.00 -9.68
N ILE A 598 -7.50 17.70 -9.78
CA ILE A 598 -7.59 18.99 -10.46
C ILE A 598 -7.53 20.09 -9.42
N LEU A 599 -6.72 21.12 -9.68
CA LEU A 599 -6.75 22.34 -8.88
C LEU A 599 -8.05 23.10 -9.19
N PRO A 600 -8.93 23.32 -8.19
CA PRO A 600 -10.26 23.87 -8.42
C PRO A 600 -10.20 25.30 -8.95
N SER A 601 -11.07 25.62 -9.92
CA SER A 601 -11.22 26.96 -10.53
C SER A 601 -12.62 27.55 -10.29
N LYS A 602 -13.19 27.29 -9.11
CA LYS A 602 -14.57 27.67 -8.76
C LYS A 602 -14.81 29.18 -8.84
N GLU A 603 -13.79 30.00 -8.65
CA GLU A 603 -13.85 31.46 -8.70
C GLU A 603 -14.20 32.02 -10.09
N TYR A 604 -14.21 31.19 -11.13
CA TYR A 604 -14.70 31.54 -12.47
C TYR A 604 -16.07 30.94 -12.80
N ASN A 605 -16.59 30.02 -11.98
CA ASN A 605 -17.83 29.30 -12.27
C ASN A 605 -19.05 30.14 -11.84
N GLN A 606 -19.97 30.35 -12.78
CA GLN A 606 -21.18 31.18 -12.63
C GLN A 606 -22.47 30.37 -12.55
N MET A 607 -22.40 29.04 -12.53
CA MET A 607 -23.58 28.18 -12.45
C MET A 607 -24.38 28.45 -11.17
N LEU A 608 -25.71 28.45 -11.31
CA LEU A 608 -26.66 28.51 -10.20
C LEU A 608 -26.70 27.19 -9.42
N PHE A 609 -26.55 26.07 -10.13
CA PHE A 609 -26.64 24.71 -9.57
C PHE A 609 -25.41 23.87 -9.96
N PRO A 610 -24.20 24.21 -9.49
CA PRO A 610 -22.99 23.44 -9.79
C PRO A 610 -23.04 22.06 -9.14
N ASP A 611 -22.52 21.05 -9.86
CA ASP A 611 -22.33 19.70 -9.33
C ASP A 611 -21.15 19.70 -8.37
N LYS A 612 -21.45 19.60 -7.06
CA LYS A 612 -20.43 19.64 -6.01
C LYS A 612 -19.56 18.39 -5.95
N SER A 613 -19.92 17.32 -6.65
CA SER A 613 -19.15 16.09 -6.74
C SER A 613 -18.10 16.10 -7.87
N ALA A 614 -18.12 17.13 -8.72
CA ALA A 614 -17.23 17.27 -9.87
C ALA A 614 -16.35 18.53 -9.75
N ALA A 615 -15.12 18.47 -10.25
CA ALA A 615 -14.26 19.65 -10.31
C ALA A 615 -14.81 20.67 -11.34
N PRO A 616 -14.99 21.94 -10.96
CA PRO A 616 -15.55 22.94 -11.86
C PRO A 616 -14.49 23.41 -12.87
N LEU A 617 -14.80 23.23 -14.15
CA LEU A 617 -14.02 23.70 -15.29
C LEU A 617 -14.85 24.73 -16.06
N VAL A 618 -14.21 25.77 -16.57
CA VAL A 618 -14.91 26.88 -17.23
C VAL A 618 -14.31 27.11 -18.61
N LEU A 619 -15.16 27.27 -19.63
CA LEU A 619 -14.74 27.58 -20.99
C LEU A 619 -13.90 28.87 -21.04
N ASP A 620 -12.95 28.94 -21.97
CA ASP A 620 -12.01 30.07 -22.12
C ASP A 620 -11.15 30.30 -20.87
N ARG A 621 -10.76 29.21 -20.19
CA ARG A 621 -9.89 29.23 -19.01
C ARG A 621 -8.86 28.12 -19.03
N TYR A 622 -7.79 28.36 -18.26
CA TYR A 622 -6.79 27.36 -17.93
C TYR A 622 -7.21 26.59 -16.68
N PHE A 623 -6.83 25.32 -16.62
CA PHE A 623 -6.92 24.47 -15.44
C PHE A 623 -5.66 23.61 -15.32
N ASN A 624 -5.40 23.08 -14.13
CA ASN A 624 -4.23 22.27 -13.84
C ASN A 624 -4.65 20.88 -13.38
N ILE A 625 -4.02 19.86 -13.96
CA ILE A 625 -4.06 18.48 -13.46
C ILE A 625 -2.74 18.25 -12.72
N ASN A 626 -2.81 17.77 -11.48
CA ASN A 626 -1.67 17.21 -10.77
C ASN A 626 -1.77 15.69 -10.78
N LEU A 627 -0.77 15.00 -11.32
CA LEU A 627 -0.62 13.55 -11.26
C LEU A 627 0.80 13.26 -10.74
N PRO A 628 1.02 13.19 -9.42
CA PRO A 628 2.33 12.96 -8.81
C PRO A 628 2.81 11.52 -9.04
N THR A 629 4.07 11.25 -8.69
CA THR A 629 4.65 9.90 -8.59
C THR A 629 4.62 9.35 -7.17
N GLU A 630 4.18 10.17 -6.22
CA GLU A 630 3.96 9.81 -4.82
C GLU A 630 2.55 9.24 -4.61
N GLY A 631 2.42 8.29 -3.69
CA GLY A 631 1.12 7.72 -3.32
C GLY A 631 1.24 6.60 -2.30
N GLU A 632 0.10 6.04 -1.90
CA GLU A 632 0.02 4.83 -1.07
C GLU A 632 0.10 3.58 -1.96
N HIS A 633 0.83 2.56 -1.51
CA HIS A 633 0.83 1.23 -2.10
C HIS A 633 0.78 0.16 -0.98
N ARG A 634 1.30 -1.05 -1.17
CA ARG A 634 1.19 -2.16 -0.22
C ARG A 634 1.98 -1.85 1.06
N TYR A 635 1.41 -2.20 2.23
CA TYR A 635 2.10 -2.11 3.52
C TYR A 635 3.14 -3.24 3.71
N ILE A 636 4.13 -3.28 2.82
CA ILE A 636 5.32 -4.12 2.87
C ILE A 636 6.55 -3.23 2.72
N ARG A 637 7.72 -3.68 3.20
CA ARG A 637 8.94 -2.89 3.24
C ARG A 637 9.28 -2.34 1.83
N GLY A 638 9.40 -1.02 1.71
CA GLY A 638 9.72 -0.31 0.46
C GLY A 638 8.52 0.05 -0.43
N TYR A 639 7.30 -0.38 -0.11
CA TYR A 639 6.08 -0.13 -0.90
C TYR A 639 5.05 0.75 -0.19
N GLU A 640 5.29 1.33 0.98
CA GLU A 640 4.24 1.99 1.80
C GLU A 640 3.69 3.30 1.19
N TYR A 641 3.88 4.46 1.83
CA TYR A 641 3.71 5.75 1.17
C TYR A 641 5.08 6.23 0.71
N GLY A 642 5.25 6.47 -0.58
CA GLY A 642 6.56 6.86 -1.12
C GLY A 642 6.50 7.41 -2.54
N ASP A 643 7.66 7.83 -3.04
CA ASP A 643 7.85 8.25 -4.42
C ASP A 643 8.25 7.05 -5.30
N TYR A 644 7.38 6.68 -6.24
CA TYR A 644 7.60 5.58 -7.17
C TYR A 644 8.08 6.06 -8.55
N GLY A 645 8.53 7.31 -8.67
CA GLY A 645 8.99 7.88 -9.93
C GLY A 645 10.07 7.07 -10.63
N LYS A 646 10.95 6.40 -9.85
CA LYS A 646 11.97 5.45 -10.35
C LYS A 646 11.36 4.30 -11.17
N TYR A 647 10.16 3.86 -10.80
CA TYR A 647 9.49 2.67 -11.34
C TYR A 647 8.38 2.99 -12.34
N ILE A 648 8.09 4.28 -12.59
CA ILE A 648 7.09 4.73 -13.54
C ILE A 648 7.77 5.08 -14.87
N ASN A 649 7.38 4.39 -15.94
CA ASN A 649 7.86 4.66 -17.30
C ASN A 649 7.28 5.95 -17.87
N ARG A 650 5.96 6.09 -17.78
CA ARG A 650 5.22 7.24 -18.30
C ARG A 650 3.88 7.40 -17.59
N ARG A 651 3.42 8.65 -17.54
CA ARG A 651 2.13 9.07 -17.00
C ARG A 651 1.30 9.65 -18.12
N GLN A 652 0.01 9.34 -18.18
CA GLN A 652 -0.85 9.76 -19.28
C GLN A 652 -2.22 10.22 -18.79
N VAL A 653 -2.81 11.13 -19.56
CA VAL A 653 -4.17 11.63 -19.37
C VAL A 653 -4.97 11.47 -20.66
N LYS A 654 -6.25 11.13 -20.55
CA LYS A 654 -7.21 11.09 -21.65
C LYS A 654 -8.40 11.97 -21.29
N ILE A 655 -8.45 13.15 -21.88
CA ILE A 655 -9.50 14.15 -21.64
C ILE A 655 -10.61 13.95 -22.69
N PRO A 656 -11.89 13.78 -22.29
CA PRO A 656 -12.99 13.46 -23.22
C PRO A 656 -13.49 14.67 -24.03
N PHE A 657 -12.80 15.79 -23.96
CA PHE A 657 -13.06 17.01 -24.72
C PHE A 657 -11.74 17.65 -25.17
N ASP A 658 -11.83 18.53 -26.17
CA ASP A 658 -10.68 19.21 -26.75
C ASP A 658 -9.98 20.12 -25.73
N VAL A 659 -8.65 20.11 -25.71
CA VAL A 659 -7.85 21.02 -24.88
C VAL A 659 -6.60 21.48 -25.61
N TYR A 660 -5.93 22.48 -25.04
CA TYR A 660 -4.58 22.88 -25.43
C TYR A 660 -3.60 22.72 -24.28
N GLN A 661 -2.38 22.27 -24.56
CA GLN A 661 -1.23 22.38 -23.67
C GLN A 661 -0.26 23.40 -24.30
N GLY A 662 -0.22 24.63 -23.77
CA GLY A 662 0.41 25.75 -24.47
C GLY A 662 -0.24 25.98 -25.84
N ASN A 663 0.53 25.84 -26.92
CA ASN A 663 0.02 25.94 -28.29
C ASN A 663 -0.32 24.58 -28.93
N ASN A 664 -0.08 23.46 -28.22
CA ASN A 664 -0.34 22.12 -28.74
C ASN A 664 -1.81 21.76 -28.55
N TYR A 665 -2.53 21.46 -29.65
CA TYR A 665 -3.91 21.00 -29.61
C TYR A 665 -3.96 19.50 -29.32
N ILE A 666 -4.74 19.11 -28.32
CA ILE A 666 -4.99 17.72 -27.94
C ILE A 666 -6.48 17.45 -28.18
N ARG A 667 -6.76 16.49 -29.06
CA ARG A 667 -8.11 16.11 -29.44
C ARG A 667 -8.78 15.33 -28.31
N ALA A 668 -10.09 15.51 -28.16
CA ALA A 668 -10.92 14.70 -27.27
C ALA A 668 -10.66 13.18 -27.42
N GLY A 669 -10.52 12.48 -26.29
CA GLY A 669 -10.45 11.02 -26.22
C GLY A 669 -9.08 10.40 -26.55
N THR A 670 -8.02 11.20 -26.69
CA THR A 670 -6.67 10.67 -26.96
C THR A 670 -5.80 10.65 -25.71
N TRP A 671 -5.05 9.56 -25.51
CA TRP A 671 -4.01 9.49 -24.47
C TRP A 671 -2.86 10.45 -24.78
N HIS A 672 -2.54 11.32 -23.83
CA HIS A 672 -1.44 12.28 -23.91
C HIS A 672 -0.46 12.06 -22.76
N THR A 673 0.84 11.99 -23.05
CA THR A 673 1.88 11.76 -22.04
C THR A 673 2.24 13.08 -21.33
N LEU A 674 2.25 13.03 -19.99
CA LEU A 674 2.62 14.17 -19.14
C LEU A 674 4.13 14.17 -18.84
N THR A 675 4.73 15.35 -18.84
CA THR A 675 6.17 15.55 -18.59
C THR A 675 6.48 16.14 -17.22
N SER A 676 5.45 16.51 -16.46
CA SER A 676 5.53 17.12 -15.14
C SER A 676 4.34 16.69 -14.29
N ASP A 677 4.49 16.74 -12.97
CA ASP A 677 3.43 16.36 -12.02
C ASP A 677 2.21 17.26 -12.22
N ILE A 678 2.46 18.58 -12.23
CA ILE A 678 1.46 19.60 -12.55
C ILE A 678 1.55 19.92 -14.04
N THR A 679 0.44 19.75 -14.75
CA THR A 679 0.31 20.13 -16.16
C THR A 679 -0.88 21.09 -16.35
N THR A 680 -0.62 22.22 -17.01
CA THR A 680 -1.63 23.24 -17.33
C THR A 680 -2.25 22.98 -18.70
N PHE A 681 -3.58 23.00 -18.76
CA PHE A 681 -4.38 22.88 -19.97
C PHE A 681 -5.30 24.09 -20.13
N TYR A 682 -5.65 24.43 -21.37
CA TYR A 682 -6.65 25.44 -21.72
C TYR A 682 -7.88 24.80 -22.37
N ILE A 683 -9.07 25.23 -21.96
CA ILE A 683 -10.36 24.74 -22.48
C ILE A 683 -10.89 25.73 -23.54
N PRO A 684 -10.95 25.32 -24.81
CA PRO A 684 -11.46 26.17 -25.88
C PRO A 684 -12.99 26.31 -25.82
N ILE A 685 -13.49 27.43 -26.36
CA ILE A 685 -14.90 27.83 -26.24
C ILE A 685 -15.91 26.90 -26.92
N TRP A 686 -15.48 26.02 -27.83
CA TRP A 686 -16.36 25.10 -28.56
C TRP A 686 -16.56 23.74 -27.90
N VAL A 687 -15.91 23.51 -26.75
CA VAL A 687 -16.20 22.34 -25.92
C VAL A 687 -17.64 22.44 -25.45
N ASP A 688 -18.39 21.35 -25.58
CA ASP A 688 -19.77 21.31 -25.08
C ASP A 688 -19.77 21.33 -23.56
N GLU A 689 -20.69 22.09 -22.98
CA GLU A 689 -20.87 22.11 -21.53
C GLU A 689 -21.47 20.80 -21.04
N GLY A 690 -21.12 20.37 -19.83
CA GLY A 690 -21.62 19.12 -19.27
C GLY A 690 -20.68 18.47 -18.26
N ASN A 691 -21.07 17.28 -17.81
CA ASN A 691 -20.29 16.45 -16.91
C ASN A 691 -19.44 15.46 -17.72
N TYR A 692 -18.18 15.32 -17.34
CA TYR A 692 -17.18 14.50 -18.02
C TYR A 692 -16.33 13.75 -17.00
N THR A 693 -15.72 12.64 -17.43
CA THR A 693 -14.73 11.89 -16.65
C THR A 693 -13.41 11.89 -17.40
N ILE A 694 -12.36 12.41 -16.77
CA ILE A 694 -11.00 12.39 -17.29
C ILE A 694 -10.33 11.11 -16.78
N ASP A 695 -9.77 10.31 -17.69
CA ASP A 695 -9.04 9.09 -17.33
C ASP A 695 -7.54 9.38 -17.23
N LEU A 696 -6.89 8.81 -16.22
CA LEU A 696 -5.47 8.94 -15.98
C LEU A 696 -4.84 7.56 -15.79
N ARG A 697 -3.55 7.44 -16.13
CA ARG A 697 -2.78 6.23 -15.83
C ARG A 697 -1.30 6.50 -15.65
N SER A 698 -0.68 5.72 -14.78
CA SER A 698 0.76 5.58 -14.61
C SER A 698 1.17 4.16 -14.98
N ILE A 699 2.17 4.04 -15.86
CA ILE A 699 2.59 2.75 -16.43
C ILE A 699 3.97 2.41 -15.86
N SER A 700 4.13 1.22 -15.28
CA SER A 700 5.40 0.78 -14.71
C SER A 700 6.50 0.59 -15.78
N ILE A 701 7.77 0.62 -15.36
CA ILE A 701 8.94 0.47 -16.24
C ILE A 701 9.02 -0.88 -16.97
N ASN A 702 8.40 -1.92 -16.41
CA ASN A 702 8.37 -3.28 -16.96
C ASN A 702 7.07 -3.61 -17.72
N ALA A 703 6.12 -2.68 -17.85
CA ALA A 703 4.82 -2.96 -18.48
C ALA A 703 4.94 -3.26 -19.99
N ASP A 704 5.71 -2.46 -20.73
CA ASP A 704 5.80 -2.59 -22.20
C ASP A 704 6.53 -3.88 -22.62
N GLY A 705 7.63 -4.22 -21.94
CA GLY A 705 8.39 -5.45 -22.18
C GLY A 705 7.56 -6.73 -21.98
N ASN A 706 6.47 -6.61 -21.20
CA ASN A 706 5.57 -7.70 -20.87
C ASN A 706 4.20 -7.61 -21.53
N ASN A 707 3.98 -6.66 -22.45
CA ASN A 707 2.68 -6.41 -23.09
C ASN A 707 1.52 -6.21 -22.10
N ALA A 708 1.80 -5.64 -20.92
CA ALA A 708 0.88 -5.61 -19.78
C ALA A 708 0.20 -4.24 -19.58
N ILE A 709 0.07 -3.42 -20.64
CA ILE A 709 -0.53 -2.08 -20.58
C ILE A 709 -2.01 -2.11 -20.16
N GLU A 710 -2.70 -3.22 -20.45
CA GLU A 710 -4.11 -3.41 -20.10
C GLU A 710 -4.31 -4.07 -18.72
N GLU A 711 -3.22 -4.49 -18.06
CA GLU A 711 -3.25 -5.06 -16.70
C GLU A 711 -3.26 -3.92 -15.67
N THR A 712 -4.46 -3.35 -15.48
CA THR A 712 -4.68 -2.10 -14.74
C THR A 712 -5.30 -2.33 -13.37
N GLU A 713 -4.99 -1.44 -12.43
CA GLU A 713 -5.65 -1.37 -11.12
C GLU A 713 -5.88 0.08 -10.69
N ASN A 714 -6.94 0.33 -9.92
CA ASN A 714 -7.26 1.67 -9.45
C ASN A 714 -6.25 2.17 -8.40
N LEU A 715 -5.77 3.40 -8.56
CA LEU A 715 -4.82 4.14 -7.72
C LEU A 715 -3.41 3.56 -7.60
N ALA A 716 -3.24 2.25 -7.54
CA ALA A 716 -1.95 1.58 -7.42
C ALA A 716 -2.06 0.14 -7.95
N ASN A 717 -0.99 -0.41 -8.52
CA ASN A 717 -0.95 -1.82 -8.91
C ASN A 717 -0.68 -2.72 -7.69
N LEU A 718 -1.64 -2.84 -6.77
CA LEU A 718 -1.49 -3.63 -5.55
C LEU A 718 -1.44 -5.15 -5.82
N THR A 719 -2.10 -5.60 -6.87
CA THR A 719 -2.11 -6.99 -7.30
C THR A 719 -0.89 -7.26 -8.16
N LEU A 720 -0.19 -8.37 -7.88
CA LEU A 720 1.08 -8.72 -8.54
C LEU A 720 0.98 -8.78 -10.08
N SER A 721 -0.16 -9.20 -10.62
CA SER A 721 -0.40 -9.29 -12.06
C SER A 721 -0.58 -7.94 -12.77
N ASN A 722 -0.77 -6.85 -12.03
CA ASN A 722 -1.04 -5.52 -12.58
C ASN A 722 0.25 -4.70 -12.74
N TYR A 723 0.30 -3.90 -13.81
CA TYR A 723 1.47 -3.10 -14.22
C TYR A 723 1.13 -1.61 -14.39
N VAL A 724 -0.15 -1.27 -14.38
CA VAL A 724 -0.63 0.07 -14.63
C VAL A 724 -1.56 0.50 -13.51
N ALA A 725 -1.26 1.64 -12.87
CA ALA A 725 -2.19 2.29 -11.96
C ALA A 725 -3.07 3.26 -12.75
N THR A 726 -4.37 3.27 -12.51
CA THR A 726 -5.34 4.14 -13.17
C THR A 726 -6.11 4.98 -12.18
N ASP A 727 -6.59 6.14 -12.60
CA ASP A 727 -7.48 6.99 -11.81
C ASP A 727 -8.44 7.75 -12.72
N THR A 728 -9.51 8.29 -12.15
CA THR A 728 -10.51 9.06 -12.87
C THR A 728 -10.92 10.31 -12.11
N ILE A 729 -10.98 11.45 -12.80
CA ILE A 729 -11.45 12.71 -12.21
C ILE A 729 -12.75 13.14 -12.89
N ASN A 730 -13.81 13.29 -12.11
CA ASN A 730 -15.07 13.85 -12.60
C ASN A 730 -14.99 15.38 -12.65
N VAL A 731 -15.40 15.95 -13.77
CA VAL A 731 -15.35 17.39 -14.02
C VAL A 731 -16.67 17.88 -14.60
N GLN A 732 -17.04 19.12 -14.28
CA GLN A 732 -18.18 19.81 -14.87
C GLN A 732 -17.69 21.03 -15.65
N VAL A 733 -17.84 20.99 -16.97
CA VAL A 733 -17.49 22.10 -17.86
C VAL A 733 -18.69 23.04 -17.97
N SER A 734 -18.48 24.32 -17.65
CA SER A 734 -19.49 25.37 -17.75
C SER A 734 -19.08 26.54 -18.62
N GLY A 735 -20.10 27.20 -19.19
CA GLY A 735 -19.99 28.44 -19.93
C GLY A 735 -19.89 29.65 -19.01
N ARG A 736 -20.05 30.84 -19.60
CA ARG A 736 -19.86 32.12 -18.91
C ARG A 736 -20.84 33.18 -19.39
N ILE A 737 -21.18 34.13 -18.51
CA ILE A 737 -21.88 35.37 -18.86
C ILE A 737 -21.10 36.57 -18.31
N TYR A 738 -20.75 37.54 -19.15
CA TYR A 738 -19.91 38.68 -18.75
C TYR A 738 -20.08 39.87 -19.69
N GLY A 739 -19.35 40.96 -19.44
CA GLY A 739 -19.22 42.07 -20.34
C GLY A 739 -20.50 42.87 -20.52
N LEU A 740 -21.27 43.07 -19.44
CA LEU A 740 -22.38 44.02 -19.45
C LEU A 740 -21.83 45.43 -19.72
N ASN A 741 -22.26 46.02 -20.84
CA ASN A 741 -21.82 47.33 -21.30
C ASN A 741 -23.02 48.19 -21.68
N LEU A 742 -23.16 49.37 -21.09
CA LEU A 742 -24.04 50.44 -21.57
C LEU A 742 -23.34 51.16 -22.73
N TYR A 743 -23.92 51.15 -23.91
CA TYR A 743 -23.29 51.72 -25.11
C TYR A 743 -24.13 52.82 -25.78
N ASP A 744 -25.34 53.14 -25.30
CA ASP A 744 -26.08 54.29 -25.81
C ASP A 744 -27.15 54.76 -24.81
N ILE A 745 -27.43 56.07 -24.82
CA ILE A 745 -28.50 56.72 -24.06
C ILE A 745 -29.25 57.65 -25.01
N SER A 746 -30.57 57.55 -25.09
CA SER A 746 -31.37 58.28 -26.09
C SER A 746 -31.66 59.75 -25.76
N ASP A 747 -31.05 60.31 -24.71
CA ASP A 747 -31.15 61.72 -24.34
C ASP A 747 -30.27 62.56 -25.27
N TYR A 748 -30.83 62.84 -26.45
CA TYR A 748 -30.18 63.64 -27.48
C TYR A 748 -30.68 65.09 -27.43
N PRO A 749 -29.77 66.08 -27.59
CA PRO A 749 -28.39 65.94 -28.06
C PRO A 749 -27.32 65.64 -26.99
N ILE A 750 -27.65 65.64 -25.69
CA ILE A 750 -26.68 65.56 -24.57
C ILE A 750 -25.71 64.39 -24.76
N TRP A 751 -26.24 63.17 -24.92
CA TRP A 751 -25.44 61.94 -25.02
C TRP A 751 -25.02 61.57 -26.44
N LYS A 752 -25.55 62.27 -27.46
CA LYS A 752 -25.35 61.91 -28.86
C LYS A 752 -23.86 61.85 -29.21
N ASN A 753 -23.09 62.88 -28.85
CA ASN A 753 -21.68 62.97 -29.22
C ASN A 753 -20.77 62.04 -28.40
N ALA A 754 -21.25 61.46 -27.29
CA ALA A 754 -20.50 60.45 -26.56
C ALA A 754 -20.50 59.11 -27.32
N PHE A 755 -21.66 58.71 -27.83
CA PHE A 755 -21.87 57.40 -28.45
C PHE A 755 -21.91 57.42 -29.98
N ARG A 756 -22.12 58.59 -30.60
CA ARG A 756 -22.28 58.75 -32.06
C ARG A 756 -21.23 59.67 -32.65
N GLN A 757 -20.78 59.31 -33.84
CA GLN A 757 -19.98 60.22 -34.66
C GLN A 757 -20.83 61.45 -35.07
N PRO A 758 -20.22 62.64 -35.21
CA PRO A 758 -20.93 63.85 -35.61
C PRO A 758 -21.77 63.64 -36.88
N TYR A 759 -23.03 64.10 -36.86
CA TYR A 759 -23.98 63.99 -37.97
C TYR A 759 -24.22 62.57 -38.51
N SER A 760 -23.94 61.53 -37.71
CA SER A 760 -24.03 60.13 -38.11
C SER A 760 -24.77 59.28 -37.07
N THR A 761 -25.24 58.11 -37.49
CA THR A 761 -25.75 57.06 -36.59
C THR A 761 -24.67 56.02 -36.25
N ILE A 762 -23.47 56.14 -36.84
CA ILE A 762 -22.33 55.26 -36.57
C ILE A 762 -21.88 55.46 -35.12
N HIS A 763 -21.66 54.35 -34.43
CA HIS A 763 -21.20 54.33 -33.04
C HIS A 763 -19.72 54.75 -32.93
N THR A 764 -19.35 55.47 -31.87
CA THR A 764 -17.95 55.91 -31.62
C THR A 764 -17.04 54.79 -31.16
N GLY A 765 -17.62 53.70 -30.65
CA GLY A 765 -16.92 52.63 -29.95
C GLY A 765 -16.83 52.86 -28.43
N PHE A 766 -17.26 54.01 -27.93
CA PHE A 766 -17.29 54.32 -26.50
C PHE A 766 -18.44 53.59 -25.80
N TYR A 767 -18.19 53.05 -24.61
CA TYR A 767 -19.19 52.38 -23.78
C TYR A 767 -18.79 52.46 -22.30
N TYR A 768 -19.75 52.24 -21.40
CA TYR A 768 -19.54 52.10 -19.97
C TYR A 768 -19.61 50.62 -19.58
N PRO A 769 -18.48 49.95 -19.29
CA PRO A 769 -18.48 48.62 -18.69
C PRO A 769 -18.95 48.65 -17.24
N VAL A 770 -19.24 47.46 -16.71
CA VAL A 770 -19.44 47.22 -15.26
C VAL A 770 -18.32 47.83 -14.43
N GLY A 771 -17.06 47.65 -14.84
CA GLY A 771 -15.92 48.05 -14.02
C GLY A 771 -14.61 48.18 -14.80
N MET A 772 -13.52 48.25 -14.06
CA MET A 772 -12.18 48.51 -14.59
C MET A 772 -11.42 47.25 -15.00
N LYS A 773 -11.99 46.05 -14.84
CA LYS A 773 -11.32 44.79 -15.15
C LYS A 773 -11.99 44.07 -16.33
N ASP A 774 -11.25 43.16 -16.95
CA ASP A 774 -11.79 42.25 -17.93
C ASP A 774 -12.58 41.12 -17.26
N HIS A 775 -13.17 40.27 -18.10
CA HIS A 775 -13.95 39.12 -17.66
C HIS A 775 -13.15 38.09 -16.83
N ASN A 776 -11.82 38.14 -16.88
CA ASN A 776 -10.91 37.28 -16.12
C ASN A 776 -10.36 37.96 -14.86
N GLY A 777 -10.72 39.22 -14.60
CA GLY A 777 -10.26 39.99 -13.45
C GLY A 777 -8.93 40.74 -13.66
N ASN A 778 -8.42 40.78 -14.88
CA ASN A 778 -7.23 41.56 -15.22
C ASN A 778 -7.59 43.03 -15.39
N ASN A 779 -6.74 43.94 -14.92
CA ASN A 779 -6.98 45.38 -15.06
C ASN A 779 -7.03 45.79 -16.53
N ARG A 780 -7.99 46.66 -16.84
CA ARG A 780 -8.07 47.41 -18.09
C ARG A 780 -7.73 48.85 -17.74
N ASP A 781 -6.96 49.54 -18.59
CA ASP A 781 -6.60 50.96 -18.41
C ASP A 781 -7.80 51.90 -18.66
N ILE A 782 -8.91 51.63 -17.98
CA ILE A 782 -10.17 52.35 -18.06
C ILE A 782 -10.29 53.24 -16.82
N ASN A 783 -10.57 54.52 -17.04
CA ASN A 783 -10.84 55.44 -15.95
C ASN A 783 -12.14 55.02 -15.23
N SER A 784 -12.12 54.91 -13.89
CA SER A 784 -13.30 54.54 -13.07
C SER A 784 -14.51 55.45 -13.32
N LYS A 785 -14.28 56.69 -13.76
CA LYS A 785 -15.31 57.62 -14.24
C LYS A 785 -16.19 57.04 -15.35
N PHE A 786 -15.61 56.22 -16.23
CA PHE A 786 -16.27 55.63 -17.40
C PHE A 786 -16.73 54.19 -17.14
N THR A 787 -17.29 53.93 -15.97
CA THR A 787 -17.90 52.63 -15.60
C THR A 787 -19.35 52.82 -15.16
N LEU A 788 -20.11 51.75 -14.98
CA LEU A 788 -21.43 51.77 -14.34
C LEU A 788 -21.30 51.81 -12.79
N PRO A 789 -22.30 52.34 -12.06
CA PRO A 789 -23.43 53.15 -12.52
C PRO A 789 -22.99 54.59 -12.83
N LEU A 790 -23.83 55.37 -13.52
CA LEU A 790 -23.51 56.76 -13.85
C LEU A 790 -23.97 57.73 -12.76
N VAL A 791 -23.02 58.51 -12.23
CA VAL A 791 -23.31 59.72 -11.42
C VAL A 791 -22.96 60.97 -12.22
N ASN A 792 -23.53 62.12 -11.85
CA ASN A 792 -23.23 63.37 -12.56
C ASN A 792 -21.72 63.65 -12.58
N GLY A 793 -21.25 64.16 -13.72
CA GLY A 793 -19.83 64.24 -14.03
C GLY A 793 -19.31 63.08 -14.85
N ASN A 794 -19.97 61.92 -14.92
CA ASN A 794 -19.48 60.74 -15.66
C ASN A 794 -19.57 60.87 -17.20
N HIS A 795 -20.30 61.86 -17.75
CA HIS A 795 -20.27 62.13 -19.19
C HIS A 795 -18.84 62.51 -19.66
N PRO A 796 -18.40 62.09 -20.86
CA PRO A 796 -17.02 62.33 -21.31
C PRO A 796 -16.65 63.81 -21.43
N THR A 797 -17.59 64.65 -21.83
CA THR A 797 -17.34 66.08 -22.14
C THR A 797 -18.23 67.08 -21.38
N ILE A 798 -19.24 66.63 -20.62
CA ILE A 798 -20.23 67.50 -19.98
C ILE A 798 -20.19 67.24 -18.47
N ASN A 799 -19.63 68.17 -17.70
CA ASN A 799 -19.28 67.92 -16.30
C ASN A 799 -20.47 67.76 -15.34
N ASN A 800 -21.68 68.18 -15.72
CA ASN A 800 -22.88 68.04 -14.89
C ASN A 800 -23.84 66.96 -15.39
N ALA A 801 -23.41 66.12 -16.34
CA ALA A 801 -24.22 65.05 -16.90
C ALA A 801 -23.72 63.67 -16.44
N GLY A 802 -24.66 62.76 -16.15
CA GLY A 802 -24.37 61.38 -15.78
C GLY A 802 -25.62 60.63 -15.32
N VAL A 803 -26.30 61.14 -14.29
CA VAL A 803 -27.61 60.63 -13.86
C VAL A 803 -28.63 60.87 -14.97
N LEU A 804 -29.52 59.91 -15.20
CA LEU A 804 -30.49 59.95 -16.29
C LEU A 804 -31.80 60.63 -15.88
N LYS A 805 -32.52 61.17 -16.87
CA LYS A 805 -33.92 61.58 -16.69
C LYS A 805 -34.84 60.42 -17.04
N THR A 806 -35.99 60.35 -16.38
CA THR A 806 -36.99 59.31 -16.69
C THR A 806 -37.51 59.46 -18.12
N GLY A 807 -37.86 58.35 -18.77
CA GLY A 807 -38.32 58.30 -20.17
C GLY A 807 -37.26 58.11 -21.24
N TYR A 808 -35.96 58.32 -20.93
CA TYR A 808 -34.89 58.05 -21.89
C TYR A 808 -34.46 56.58 -21.88
N ILE A 809 -34.15 56.07 -23.07
CA ILE A 809 -33.77 54.68 -23.32
C ILE A 809 -32.27 54.50 -23.11
N THR A 810 -31.92 53.50 -22.31
CA THR A 810 -30.57 52.96 -22.24
C THR A 810 -30.45 51.73 -23.14
N ARG A 811 -29.31 51.57 -23.81
CA ARG A 811 -29.01 50.40 -24.62
C ARG A 811 -27.76 49.71 -24.11
N PHE A 812 -27.86 48.42 -23.87
CA PHE A 812 -26.78 47.64 -23.29
C PHE A 812 -26.58 46.32 -24.03
N SER A 813 -25.39 45.75 -23.88
CA SER A 813 -25.07 44.42 -24.39
C SER A 813 -24.30 43.61 -23.36
N LEU A 814 -24.35 42.29 -23.49
CA LEU A 814 -23.52 41.36 -22.73
C LEU A 814 -23.13 40.16 -23.58
N ILE A 815 -22.17 39.38 -23.10
CA ILE A 815 -21.58 38.26 -23.81
C ILE A 815 -21.84 36.98 -23.05
N THR A 816 -22.14 35.90 -23.77
CA THR A 816 -22.10 34.53 -23.27
C THR A 816 -21.07 33.70 -24.02
N ILE A 817 -20.47 32.74 -23.33
CA ILE A 817 -19.65 31.65 -23.91
C ILE A 817 -20.33 30.33 -23.54
N GLY A 818 -20.41 29.41 -24.50
CA GLY A 818 -21.01 28.08 -24.34
C GLY A 818 -22.16 27.83 -25.31
N ASN A 819 -22.98 26.84 -24.98
CA ASN A 819 -24.18 26.33 -25.64
C ASN A 819 -25.40 27.22 -25.41
N MET A 820 -25.22 28.54 -25.42
CA MET A 820 -26.29 29.56 -25.35
C MET A 820 -26.78 29.97 -26.76
N TYR A 821 -26.82 29.01 -27.69
CA TYR A 821 -27.11 29.24 -29.11
C TYR A 821 -28.36 28.52 -29.64
N ASP A 822 -29.14 27.86 -28.79
CA ASP A 822 -30.41 27.22 -29.14
C ASP A 822 -31.56 28.24 -29.21
N THR A 823 -32.75 27.80 -29.65
CA THR A 823 -33.91 28.67 -29.92
C THR A 823 -34.65 29.08 -28.66
N ASN A 824 -34.58 28.27 -27.60
CA ASN A 824 -35.22 28.55 -26.31
C ASN A 824 -34.29 29.30 -25.34
N ASP A 825 -33.05 29.56 -25.76
CA ASP A 825 -32.09 30.27 -24.92
C ASP A 825 -32.40 31.77 -24.88
N TYR A 826 -32.32 32.33 -23.69
CA TYR A 826 -32.47 33.77 -23.50
C TYR A 826 -31.76 34.27 -22.25
N ILE A 827 -31.55 35.59 -22.20
CA ILE A 827 -31.11 36.27 -20.98
C ILE A 827 -32.34 36.79 -20.24
N LYS A 828 -32.43 36.46 -18.96
CA LYS A 828 -33.44 37.02 -18.05
C LYS A 828 -32.80 38.08 -17.18
N ILE A 829 -33.41 39.25 -17.10
CA ILE A 829 -33.03 40.29 -16.14
C ILE A 829 -34.26 40.66 -15.33
N SER A 830 -34.13 40.66 -14.01
CA SER A 830 -35.19 41.02 -13.07
C SER A 830 -34.85 42.33 -12.37
N PRO A 831 -35.35 43.48 -12.85
CA PRO A 831 -35.10 44.77 -12.21
C PRO A 831 -35.68 44.85 -10.80
N LYS A 832 -34.94 45.50 -9.90
CA LYS A 832 -35.40 45.99 -8.60
C LYS A 832 -35.14 47.48 -8.50
N PHE A 833 -35.94 48.18 -7.70
CA PHE A 833 -35.86 49.63 -7.59
C PHE A 833 -35.57 50.04 -6.15
N TYR A 834 -34.60 50.94 -6.01
CA TYR A 834 -34.28 51.57 -4.74
C TYR A 834 -34.35 53.08 -4.89
N TYR A 835 -34.74 53.77 -3.82
CA TYR A 835 -34.66 55.21 -3.73
C TYR A 835 -33.51 55.62 -2.81
N ILE A 836 -32.78 56.65 -3.20
CA ILE A 836 -31.81 57.37 -2.37
C ILE A 836 -32.15 58.86 -2.41
N ASP A 837 -31.82 59.58 -1.35
CA ASP A 837 -31.99 61.04 -1.35
C ASP A 837 -31.00 61.76 -2.28
N GLN A 838 -31.20 63.06 -2.48
CA GLN A 838 -30.31 63.91 -3.30
C GLN A 838 -28.83 63.92 -2.89
N ASN A 839 -28.49 63.48 -1.68
CA ASN A 839 -27.11 63.38 -1.18
C ASN A 839 -26.51 61.99 -1.35
N GLY A 840 -27.27 61.03 -1.90
CA GLY A 840 -26.85 59.65 -2.10
C GLY A 840 -27.07 58.75 -0.88
N ASN A 841 -27.82 59.19 0.13
CA ASN A 841 -28.06 58.45 1.37
C ASN A 841 -29.48 57.85 1.42
N ASN A 842 -29.83 57.23 2.54
CA ASN A 842 -31.20 56.74 2.84
C ASN A 842 -31.74 55.74 1.80
N ARG A 843 -30.89 54.80 1.37
CA ARG A 843 -31.27 53.72 0.45
C ARG A 843 -32.43 52.91 1.02
N GLN A 844 -33.53 52.83 0.27
CA GLN A 844 -34.69 51.99 0.59
C GLN A 844 -35.26 51.34 -0.67
N GLU A 845 -35.77 50.10 -0.58
CA GLU A 845 -36.51 49.50 -1.69
C GLU A 845 -37.85 50.21 -1.89
N VAL A 846 -38.28 50.39 -3.14
CA VAL A 846 -39.48 51.17 -3.48
C VAL A 846 -40.38 50.47 -4.48
N ASP A 847 -41.66 50.84 -4.48
CA ASP A 847 -42.59 50.54 -5.56
C ASP A 847 -42.75 51.79 -6.44
N ILE A 848 -42.80 51.58 -7.76
CA ILE A 848 -42.97 52.65 -8.75
C ILE A 848 -44.33 52.51 -9.42
N TYR A 849 -45.08 53.59 -9.43
CA TYR A 849 -46.32 53.78 -10.17
C TYR A 849 -46.05 54.67 -11.38
N TYR A 850 -46.60 54.36 -12.55
CA TYR A 850 -46.35 55.14 -13.75
C TYR A 850 -47.63 55.46 -14.53
N SER A 851 -47.52 56.48 -15.39
CA SER A 851 -48.50 56.77 -16.43
C SER A 851 -47.86 56.63 -17.82
N GLU A 852 -48.48 55.85 -18.70
CA GLU A 852 -48.03 55.71 -20.10
C GLU A 852 -49.21 55.30 -21.00
N THR A 853 -49.07 55.47 -22.31
CA THR A 853 -50.04 54.98 -23.29
C THR A 853 -49.63 53.60 -23.79
N PHE A 854 -50.50 52.61 -23.62
CA PHE A 854 -50.37 51.28 -24.20
C PHE A 854 -51.75 50.69 -24.47
N LEU A 855 -51.85 49.75 -25.42
CA LEU A 855 -53.15 49.26 -25.94
C LEU A 855 -54.08 50.41 -26.38
N ASP A 856 -53.49 51.41 -27.05
CA ASP A 856 -54.16 52.59 -27.61
C ASP A 856 -54.91 53.47 -26.59
N LYS A 857 -54.59 53.37 -25.29
CA LYS A 857 -55.20 54.17 -24.23
C LYS A 857 -54.16 54.67 -23.23
N LYS A 858 -54.38 55.88 -22.69
CA LYS A 858 -53.60 56.36 -21.54
C LYS A 858 -54.01 55.57 -20.30
N HIS A 859 -53.03 54.98 -19.65
CA HIS A 859 -53.17 54.37 -18.34
C HIS A 859 -52.37 55.19 -17.34
N SER A 860 -52.96 55.48 -16.18
CA SER A 860 -52.34 56.26 -15.11
C SER A 860 -52.28 55.47 -13.82
N LEU A 861 -51.26 55.76 -13.00
CA LEU A 861 -51.05 55.15 -11.70
C LEU A 861 -50.97 53.61 -11.76
N ILE A 862 -50.25 53.08 -12.75
CA ILE A 862 -50.01 51.64 -12.89
C ILE A 862 -48.79 51.26 -12.07
N LYS A 863 -48.97 50.36 -11.09
CA LYS A 863 -47.84 49.79 -10.34
C LYS A 863 -46.99 48.91 -11.27
N MET A 864 -45.68 49.15 -11.34
CA MET A 864 -44.75 48.26 -12.06
C MET A 864 -44.84 46.84 -11.48
N GLY A 865 -44.91 45.83 -12.36
CA GLY A 865 -45.10 44.43 -11.97
C GLY A 865 -46.54 44.00 -11.69
N SER A 866 -47.51 44.92 -11.70
CA SER A 866 -48.93 44.56 -11.61
C SER A 866 -49.40 43.78 -12.84
N GLU A 867 -50.54 43.07 -12.74
CA GLU A 867 -51.17 42.41 -13.90
C GLU A 867 -51.40 43.36 -15.08
N LYS A 868 -51.68 44.64 -14.79
CA LYS A 868 -51.86 45.67 -15.82
C LYS A 868 -50.53 46.04 -16.50
N ASP A 869 -49.43 46.10 -15.74
CA ASP A 869 -48.09 46.32 -16.27
C ASP A 869 -47.64 45.17 -17.20
N GLN A 870 -48.03 43.93 -16.89
CA GLN A 870 -47.70 42.76 -17.72
C GLN A 870 -48.28 42.83 -19.15
N LEU A 871 -49.28 43.69 -19.37
CA LEU A 871 -49.84 43.97 -20.70
C LEU A 871 -49.02 45.00 -21.49
N ASN A 872 -48.20 45.83 -20.82
CA ASN A 872 -47.37 46.87 -21.43
C ASN A 872 -46.04 46.30 -21.95
N LYS A 873 -46.13 45.37 -22.92
CA LYS A 873 -44.98 44.67 -23.48
C LYS A 873 -44.20 45.57 -24.44
N LYS A 874 -42.91 45.77 -24.19
CA LYS A 874 -42.00 46.52 -25.07
C LYS A 874 -41.35 45.56 -26.05
N ALA A 875 -41.43 45.90 -27.33
CA ALA A 875 -41.00 45.03 -28.40
C ALA A 875 -39.87 45.65 -29.22
N LEU A 876 -38.79 44.90 -29.42
CA LEU A 876 -37.58 45.32 -30.12
C LEU A 876 -37.37 44.48 -31.38
N LYS A 877 -36.60 45.00 -32.33
CA LYS A 877 -36.07 44.26 -33.49
C LYS A 877 -34.57 44.51 -33.57
N LEU A 878 -33.75 43.53 -33.94
CA LEU A 878 -32.29 43.67 -33.93
C LEU A 878 -31.78 44.83 -34.81
N GLY A 879 -32.43 45.06 -35.96
CA GLY A 879 -32.01 46.04 -36.97
C GLY A 879 -32.40 47.51 -36.74
N GLU A 880 -32.71 47.94 -35.51
CA GLU A 880 -32.85 49.39 -35.25
C GLU A 880 -31.49 50.08 -35.36
N VAL A 881 -31.48 51.22 -36.04
CA VAL A 881 -30.25 51.95 -36.38
C VAL A 881 -29.45 52.34 -35.13
N TYR A 882 -30.13 52.80 -34.09
CA TYR A 882 -29.49 53.20 -32.83
C TYR A 882 -29.05 52.03 -31.93
N ARG A 883 -29.32 50.77 -32.30
CA ARG A 883 -28.70 49.64 -31.61
C ARG A 883 -27.29 49.36 -32.09
N SER A 884 -27.02 49.72 -33.34
CA SER A 884 -25.69 49.71 -33.92
C SER A 884 -24.97 48.38 -33.81
N VAL A 885 -25.74 47.31 -34.02
CA VAL A 885 -25.19 45.96 -34.21
C VAL A 885 -24.24 45.99 -35.40
N PRO A 886 -22.98 45.59 -35.26
CA PRO A 886 -22.02 45.65 -36.35
C PRO A 886 -22.47 44.84 -37.56
N SER A 887 -22.26 45.37 -38.77
CA SER A 887 -22.68 44.70 -40.00
C SER A 887 -22.04 43.32 -40.18
N ALA A 888 -20.79 43.15 -39.73
CA ALA A 888 -20.10 41.87 -39.75
C ALA A 888 -20.77 40.83 -38.83
N GLU A 889 -21.25 41.24 -37.65
CA GLU A 889 -21.98 40.37 -36.73
C GLU A 889 -23.32 39.93 -37.32
N ILE A 890 -24.05 40.85 -37.97
CA ILE A 890 -25.29 40.52 -38.68
C ILE A 890 -25.03 39.54 -39.82
N ALA A 891 -24.06 39.82 -40.70
CA ALA A 891 -23.74 38.95 -41.84
C ALA A 891 -23.37 37.53 -41.37
N THR A 892 -22.54 37.44 -40.33
CA THR A 892 -22.12 36.16 -39.74
C THR A 892 -23.31 35.40 -39.14
N THR A 893 -24.13 36.09 -38.36
CA THR A 893 -25.30 35.48 -37.71
C THR A 893 -26.35 35.03 -38.72
N ALA A 894 -26.59 35.83 -39.76
CA ALA A 894 -27.51 35.49 -40.85
C ALA A 894 -27.04 34.24 -41.61
N ARG A 895 -25.75 34.14 -41.90
CA ARG A 895 -25.13 32.96 -42.52
C ARG A 895 -25.32 31.71 -41.66
N ILE A 896 -24.97 31.77 -40.37
CA ILE A 896 -25.08 30.62 -39.46
C ILE A 896 -26.54 30.18 -39.28
N LYS A 897 -27.48 31.12 -39.16
CA LYS A 897 -28.91 30.82 -39.03
C LYS A 897 -29.58 30.42 -40.36
N GLY A 898 -28.88 30.50 -41.50
CA GLY A 898 -29.46 30.21 -42.81
C GLY A 898 -30.57 31.18 -43.24
N VAL A 899 -30.52 32.45 -42.79
CA VAL A 899 -31.52 33.49 -43.11
C VAL A 899 -30.88 34.69 -43.81
N THR A 900 -31.68 35.54 -44.46
CA THR A 900 -31.16 36.80 -45.01
C THR A 900 -30.95 37.85 -43.91
N GLU A 901 -30.01 38.77 -44.11
CA GLU A 901 -29.81 39.90 -43.18
C GLU A 901 -31.10 40.72 -42.96
N LYS A 902 -31.93 40.86 -44.01
CA LYS A 902 -33.20 41.58 -43.94
C LYS A 902 -34.18 40.89 -42.98
N VAL A 903 -34.24 39.56 -43.02
CA VAL A 903 -35.06 38.76 -42.11
C VAL A 903 -34.54 38.90 -40.69
N LEU A 904 -33.23 38.70 -40.46
CA LEU A 904 -32.62 38.80 -39.13
C LEU A 904 -32.86 40.18 -38.49
N LYS A 905 -32.68 41.27 -39.25
CA LYS A 905 -32.88 42.65 -38.80
C LYS A 905 -34.35 43.00 -38.51
N GLY A 906 -35.29 42.36 -39.21
CA GLY A 906 -36.71 42.75 -39.25
C GLY A 906 -37.61 42.08 -38.21
N ILE A 907 -37.18 40.96 -37.62
CA ILE A 907 -38.00 40.22 -36.65
C ILE A 907 -38.19 41.06 -35.38
N LYS A 908 -39.46 41.35 -35.06
CA LYS A 908 -39.87 42.05 -33.84
C LYS A 908 -40.32 41.05 -32.76
N ARG A 909 -39.83 41.22 -31.54
CA ARG A 909 -40.14 40.39 -30.37
C ARG A 909 -40.37 41.22 -29.13
N ASN A 910 -41.25 40.75 -28.26
CA ASN A 910 -41.41 41.31 -26.92
C ASN A 910 -40.14 41.01 -26.13
N VAL A 911 -39.53 42.05 -25.55
CA VAL A 911 -38.28 41.95 -24.79
C VAL A 911 -38.51 42.27 -23.32
N PHE A 912 -39.34 43.23 -22.95
CA PHE A 912 -39.52 43.50 -21.53
C PHE A 912 -40.88 44.08 -21.12
N THR A 913 -41.19 43.86 -19.86
CA THR A 913 -42.02 44.72 -19.00
C THR A 913 -41.10 45.32 -17.93
N PHE A 914 -41.55 46.31 -17.15
CA PHE A 914 -40.62 47.03 -16.26
C PHE A 914 -40.04 46.17 -15.12
N MET A 915 -40.65 45.03 -14.78
CA MET A 915 -40.13 44.10 -13.76
C MET A 915 -39.51 42.82 -14.36
N ASN A 916 -39.50 42.65 -15.69
CA ASN A 916 -39.00 41.44 -16.32
C ASN A 916 -38.49 41.73 -17.75
N ILE A 917 -37.19 41.58 -17.95
CA ILE A 917 -36.53 41.69 -19.25
C ILE A 917 -36.13 40.28 -19.70
N ILE A 918 -36.52 39.91 -20.91
CA ILE A 918 -36.20 38.68 -21.61
C ILE A 918 -35.52 39.10 -22.91
N ILE A 919 -34.23 38.84 -23.06
CA ILE A 919 -33.50 39.08 -24.32
C ILE A 919 -33.51 37.77 -25.12
N PRO A 920 -34.42 37.61 -26.11
CA PRO A 920 -34.59 36.35 -26.82
C PRO A 920 -33.50 36.13 -27.85
N GLU A 921 -33.44 34.93 -28.42
CA GLU A 921 -32.51 34.53 -29.48
C GLU A 921 -32.53 35.41 -30.75
N ASN A 922 -33.59 36.22 -30.96
CA ASN A 922 -33.67 37.19 -32.05
C ASN A 922 -32.89 38.49 -31.77
N MET A 923 -32.46 38.70 -30.52
CA MET A 923 -31.63 39.81 -30.07
C MET A 923 -30.17 39.37 -29.83
N ARG A 924 -29.80 38.16 -30.30
CA ARG A 924 -28.48 37.52 -30.19
C ARG A 924 -27.72 37.58 -31.52
N THR A 925 -26.41 37.81 -31.46
CA THR A 925 -25.47 37.64 -32.57
C THR A 925 -24.34 36.67 -32.20
N TYR A 926 -23.74 36.03 -33.22
CA TYR A 926 -22.59 35.13 -33.05
C TYR A 926 -21.28 35.87 -33.33
N ILE A 927 -20.35 35.80 -32.38
CA ILE A 927 -19.11 36.59 -32.37
C ILE A 927 -17.86 35.76 -32.03
N GLY A 928 -17.95 34.42 -32.10
CA GLY A 928 -16.86 33.50 -31.80
C GLY A 928 -15.64 33.72 -32.71
N THR A 929 -14.70 34.48 -32.18
CA THR A 929 -13.38 34.80 -32.73
C THR A 929 -12.41 34.87 -31.54
N ASN A 930 -11.12 34.58 -31.74
CA ASN A 930 -10.13 34.46 -30.64
C ASN A 930 -10.53 33.41 -29.59
N TYR A 931 -10.60 32.16 -30.05
CA TYR A 931 -11.25 31.01 -29.42
C TYR A 931 -10.29 29.96 -28.86
N SER A 932 -8.99 30.19 -29.04
CA SER A 932 -7.89 29.33 -28.60
C SER A 932 -6.63 30.17 -28.35
N PRO A 933 -5.61 29.64 -27.67
CA PRO A 933 -4.33 30.34 -27.47
C PRO A 933 -3.64 30.67 -28.81
N THR A 934 -3.92 29.89 -29.86
CA THR A 934 -3.34 30.07 -31.20
C THR A 934 -4.15 30.98 -32.12
N GLY A 935 -5.43 31.20 -31.81
CA GLY A 935 -6.36 31.93 -32.68
C GLY A 935 -6.68 31.24 -34.01
N ILE A 936 -6.34 29.95 -34.16
CA ILE A 936 -6.56 29.14 -35.37
C ILE A 936 -7.41 27.91 -35.03
N ILE A 937 -8.49 27.65 -35.79
CA ILE A 937 -9.35 26.46 -35.63
C ILE A 937 -8.55 25.23 -36.06
N PRO A 938 -8.36 24.22 -35.18
CA PRO A 938 -7.69 22.98 -35.54
C PRO A 938 -8.40 22.22 -36.67
N THR A 939 -7.63 21.43 -37.42
CA THR A 939 -8.21 20.56 -38.45
C THR A 939 -9.17 19.55 -37.80
N GLY A 940 -10.40 19.45 -38.33
CA GLY A 940 -11.42 18.54 -37.81
C GLY A 940 -12.35 19.15 -36.75
N VAL A 941 -12.18 20.42 -36.38
CA VAL A 941 -13.14 21.19 -35.58
C VAL A 941 -14.05 22.00 -36.50
N ASP A 942 -15.37 21.96 -36.27
CA ASP A 942 -16.36 22.70 -37.05
C ASP A 942 -16.25 24.22 -36.83
N PRO A 943 -15.90 25.02 -37.85
CA PRO A 943 -15.82 26.47 -37.73
C PRO A 943 -17.14 27.13 -37.29
N ASP A 944 -18.28 26.60 -37.72
CA ASP A 944 -19.58 27.18 -37.37
C ASP A 944 -19.92 26.95 -35.90
N LYS A 945 -19.51 25.80 -35.34
CA LYS A 945 -19.55 25.54 -33.90
C LYS A 945 -18.73 26.58 -33.12
N VAL A 946 -17.49 26.82 -33.53
CA VAL A 946 -16.63 27.81 -32.86
C VAL A 946 -17.25 29.21 -32.88
N ILE A 947 -17.77 29.64 -34.04
CA ILE A 947 -18.36 30.97 -34.18
C ILE A 947 -19.62 31.11 -33.32
N LYS A 948 -20.49 30.08 -33.29
CA LYS A 948 -21.72 30.13 -32.51
C LYS A 948 -21.50 30.01 -31.00
N SER A 949 -20.38 29.46 -30.52
CA SER A 949 -20.07 29.26 -29.09
C SER A 949 -19.76 30.53 -28.28
N LYS A 950 -19.68 31.70 -28.92
CA LYS A 950 -19.61 32.99 -28.23
C LYS A 950 -20.65 33.92 -28.79
N GLN A 951 -21.54 34.42 -27.95
CA GLN A 951 -22.70 35.18 -28.37
C GLN A 951 -22.75 36.54 -27.70
N ARG A 952 -23.26 37.54 -28.41
CA ARG A 952 -23.57 38.86 -27.86
C ARG A 952 -25.07 39.07 -27.86
N TRP A 953 -25.59 39.57 -26.75
CA TRP A 953 -27.01 39.81 -26.52
C TRP A 953 -27.26 41.30 -26.39
N TYR A 954 -28.30 41.82 -27.03
CA TYR A 954 -28.61 43.24 -27.05
C TYR A 954 -29.94 43.56 -26.36
N GLY A 955 -29.89 44.40 -25.33
CA GLY A 955 -31.06 44.85 -24.58
C GLY A 955 -31.28 46.37 -24.67
N GLU A 956 -32.50 46.78 -24.36
CA GLU A 956 -32.87 48.17 -24.12
C GLU A 956 -33.73 48.24 -22.86
N TYR A 957 -33.58 49.32 -22.10
CA TYR A 957 -34.39 49.52 -20.89
C TYR A 957 -34.58 51.01 -20.60
N TYR A 958 -35.76 51.36 -20.08
CA TYR A 958 -36.10 52.69 -19.57
C TYR A 958 -37.15 52.56 -18.47
N ILE A 959 -37.30 53.62 -17.66
CA ILE A 959 -38.50 53.81 -16.84
C ILE A 959 -39.36 54.92 -17.47
N PRO A 960 -40.70 54.86 -17.42
CA PRO A 960 -41.58 55.86 -18.04
C PRO A 960 -41.30 57.29 -17.60
N SER A 961 -41.67 58.27 -18.42
CA SER A 961 -41.45 59.70 -18.13
C SER A 961 -42.24 60.21 -16.92
N GLU A 962 -43.43 59.67 -16.65
CA GLU A 962 -44.28 60.07 -15.53
C GLU A 962 -44.30 58.92 -14.53
N VAL A 963 -43.56 59.08 -13.42
CA VAL A 963 -43.43 58.08 -12.35
C VAL A 963 -43.66 58.70 -10.98
N HIS A 964 -44.20 57.90 -10.08
CA HIS A 964 -44.45 58.24 -8.68
C HIS A 964 -43.96 57.10 -7.79
N ILE A 965 -43.22 57.44 -6.74
CA ILE A 965 -42.40 56.47 -5.99
C ILE A 965 -42.90 56.45 -4.55
N VAL A 966 -43.11 55.27 -3.99
CA VAL A 966 -43.49 55.07 -2.59
C VAL A 966 -42.60 54.00 -1.95
N PRO A 967 -42.48 53.98 -0.61
CA PRO A 967 -41.83 52.87 0.08
C PRO A 967 -42.41 51.52 -0.34
N LYS A 968 -41.55 50.48 -0.40
CA LYS A 968 -41.96 49.14 -0.82
C LYS A 968 -43.19 48.65 -0.02
N GLY A 969 -44.21 48.16 -0.72
CA GLY A 969 -45.41 47.60 -0.11
C GLY A 969 -46.46 48.63 0.32
N PHE A 970 -46.22 49.93 0.14
CA PHE A 970 -47.22 50.95 0.42
C PHE A 970 -48.44 50.81 -0.51
N ASP A 971 -49.65 50.74 0.07
CA ASP A 971 -50.89 50.58 -0.69
C ASP A 971 -51.51 51.94 -1.05
N VAL A 972 -51.09 52.45 -2.22
CA VAL A 972 -51.58 53.71 -2.78
C VAL A 972 -53.11 53.70 -3.00
N PHE A 973 -53.70 52.57 -3.40
CA PHE A 973 -55.14 52.51 -3.68
C PHE A 973 -55.97 52.49 -2.40
N ARG A 974 -55.48 51.84 -1.33
CA ARG A 974 -56.08 51.94 -0.01
C ARG A 974 -55.99 53.36 0.52
N TYR A 975 -54.83 54.01 0.40
CA TYR A 975 -54.63 55.40 0.79
C TYR A 975 -55.63 56.32 0.06
N ALA A 976 -55.76 56.19 -1.25
CA ALA A 976 -56.74 56.95 -2.04
C ALA A 976 -58.18 56.79 -1.56
N LYS A 977 -58.57 55.58 -1.13
CA LYS A 977 -59.91 55.29 -0.59
C LYS A 977 -60.14 55.92 0.78
N GLU A 978 -59.10 55.92 1.64
CA GLU A 978 -59.19 56.48 2.99
C GLU A 978 -59.20 58.02 3.00
N TYR A 979 -58.51 58.66 2.06
CA TYR A 979 -58.32 60.12 2.01
C TYR A 979 -59.03 60.83 0.84
N GLY A 980 -59.82 60.11 0.04
CA GLY A 980 -60.77 60.65 -0.93
C GLY A 980 -60.25 60.88 -2.36
N SER A 981 -58.97 61.19 -2.56
CA SER A 981 -58.36 61.33 -3.88
C SER A 981 -56.83 61.22 -3.84
N ILE A 982 -56.21 61.06 -5.02
CA ILE A 982 -54.76 61.25 -5.23
C ILE A 982 -54.57 62.44 -6.18
N ASP A 983 -53.81 63.45 -5.75
CA ASP A 983 -53.44 64.62 -6.55
C ASP A 983 -51.92 64.78 -6.75
N TYR A 984 -51.12 63.84 -6.24
CA TYR A 984 -49.66 63.75 -6.31
C TYR A 984 -48.89 64.75 -5.43
N PHE A 985 -49.58 65.52 -4.58
CA PHE A 985 -48.95 66.41 -3.59
C PHE A 985 -48.78 65.75 -2.22
N GLU A 986 -49.27 64.53 -2.04
CA GLU A 986 -49.23 63.84 -0.76
C GLU A 986 -47.79 63.53 -0.30
N GLU A 987 -47.57 63.56 1.02
CA GLU A 987 -46.24 63.33 1.63
C GLU A 987 -45.75 61.88 1.49
N ILE A 988 -46.62 60.96 1.05
CA ILE A 988 -46.28 59.55 0.82
C ILE A 988 -45.32 59.35 -0.37
N TRP A 989 -45.25 60.33 -1.27
CA TRP A 989 -44.42 60.26 -2.47
C TRP A 989 -42.98 60.64 -2.15
N LEU A 990 -42.04 59.74 -2.48
CA LEU A 990 -40.61 60.00 -2.37
C LEU A 990 -40.18 60.92 -3.52
N LYS A 991 -39.80 62.16 -3.18
CA LYS A 991 -39.41 63.25 -4.10
C LYS A 991 -38.01 63.77 -3.73
N ASP A 992 -37.35 64.46 -4.67
CA ASP A 992 -36.03 65.08 -4.46
C ASP A 992 -34.89 64.08 -4.19
N GLY A 993 -34.74 63.10 -5.08
CA GLY A 993 -33.68 62.09 -4.99
C GLY A 993 -33.47 61.32 -6.28
N TYR A 994 -33.03 60.07 -6.16
CA TYR A 994 -32.72 59.22 -7.31
C TYR A 994 -33.32 57.82 -7.16
N ILE A 995 -33.80 57.26 -8.28
CA ILE A 995 -34.12 55.84 -8.41
C ILE A 995 -32.87 55.11 -8.89
N ILE A 996 -32.39 54.14 -8.11
CA ILE A 996 -31.43 53.15 -8.56
C ILE A 996 -32.21 51.99 -9.19
N VAL A 997 -31.85 51.63 -10.43
CA VAL A 997 -32.27 50.38 -11.05
C VAL A 997 -31.19 49.34 -10.81
N ASN A 998 -31.55 48.26 -10.12
CA ASN A 998 -30.69 47.12 -9.84
C ASN A 998 -31.10 45.93 -10.73
N PHE A 999 -30.14 45.31 -11.41
CA PHE A 999 -30.33 44.18 -12.32
C PHE A 999 -29.83 42.88 -11.71
N ASP A 1000 -30.75 41.93 -11.55
CA ASP A 1000 -30.43 40.51 -11.35
C ASP A 1000 -30.45 39.81 -12.72
N ILE A 1001 -29.28 39.33 -13.17
CA ILE A 1001 -29.07 38.83 -14.54
C ILE A 1001 -28.78 37.33 -14.49
N GLU A 1002 -29.57 36.56 -15.25
CA GLU A 1002 -29.45 35.12 -15.38
C GLU A 1002 -29.51 34.67 -16.85
N THR A 1003 -28.85 33.57 -17.17
CA THR A 1003 -29.09 32.85 -18.43
C THR A 1003 -30.16 31.78 -18.21
N ILE A 1004 -31.02 31.63 -19.20
CA ILE A 1004 -31.93 30.49 -19.32
C ILE A 1004 -31.45 29.67 -20.52
N ASN A 1005 -31.10 28.41 -20.27
CA ASN A 1005 -30.68 27.43 -21.26
C ASN A 1005 -31.76 26.36 -21.33
N ASP A 1006 -32.40 26.22 -22.50
CA ASP A 1006 -33.57 25.35 -22.72
C ASP A 1006 -34.58 25.35 -21.56
N ASP A 1007 -35.14 26.54 -21.28
CA ASP A 1007 -36.11 26.81 -20.20
C ASP A 1007 -35.62 26.56 -18.75
N THR A 1008 -34.33 26.25 -18.56
CA THR A 1008 -33.72 26.02 -17.24
C THR A 1008 -32.81 27.17 -16.83
N ARG A 1009 -32.94 27.65 -15.58
CA ARG A 1009 -32.02 28.65 -15.01
C ARG A 1009 -30.61 28.08 -14.92
N TYR A 1010 -29.64 28.75 -15.54
CA TYR A 1010 -28.31 28.18 -15.74
C TYR A 1010 -27.18 28.99 -15.06
N LEU A 1011 -26.81 30.16 -15.59
CA LEU A 1011 -25.76 31.02 -15.04
C LEU A 1011 -26.37 32.25 -14.35
N SER A 1012 -25.68 32.78 -13.33
CA SER A 1012 -26.02 34.06 -12.71
C SER A 1012 -24.81 35.01 -12.71
N TYR A 1013 -25.06 36.28 -13.02
CA TYR A 1013 -24.03 37.32 -13.03
C TYR A 1013 -23.58 37.70 -11.61
N ILE A 1014 -24.48 37.68 -10.63
CA ILE A 1014 -24.18 37.95 -9.21
C ILE A 1014 -23.84 36.65 -8.47
N ASN A 1015 -24.56 35.57 -8.81
CA ASN A 1015 -24.49 34.25 -8.19
C ASN A 1015 -24.53 34.30 -6.64
N PRO A 1016 -25.55 34.96 -6.04
CA PRO A 1016 -25.50 35.39 -4.64
C PRO A 1016 -25.40 34.25 -3.63
N ILE A 1017 -25.97 33.08 -3.94
CA ILE A 1017 -25.94 31.91 -3.05
C ILE A 1017 -24.56 31.25 -3.08
N ASN A 1018 -23.99 31.05 -4.27
CA ASN A 1018 -22.73 30.31 -4.44
C ASN A 1018 -21.49 31.20 -4.25
N SER A 1019 -21.59 32.52 -4.48
CA SER A 1019 -20.44 33.43 -4.34
C SER A 1019 -19.88 33.46 -2.92
N ILE A 1020 -20.72 33.24 -1.91
CA ILE A 1020 -20.32 33.08 -0.50
C ILE A 1020 -19.39 31.86 -0.31
N GLN A 1021 -19.50 30.84 -1.18
CA GLN A 1021 -18.66 29.63 -1.19
C GLN A 1021 -17.44 29.76 -2.12
N GLY A 1022 -17.18 30.96 -2.65
CA GLY A 1022 -16.05 31.26 -3.54
C GLY A 1022 -16.33 31.09 -5.03
N TYR A 1023 -17.60 30.95 -5.44
CA TYR A 1023 -17.98 30.99 -6.86
C TYR A 1023 -17.97 32.41 -7.43
N CYS A 1024 -18.02 32.52 -8.75
CA CYS A 1024 -17.87 33.80 -9.44
C CYS A 1024 -19.07 34.72 -9.20
N ASN A 1025 -18.80 35.90 -8.63
CA ASN A 1025 -19.63 37.09 -8.76
C ASN A 1025 -18.99 37.98 -9.84
N MET A 1026 -19.66 38.11 -10.97
CA MET A 1026 -19.11 38.75 -12.15
C MET A 1026 -19.08 40.27 -12.06
N TRP A 1027 -19.98 40.89 -11.28
CA TRP A 1027 -19.89 42.33 -10.97
C TRP A 1027 -18.57 42.63 -10.25
N ASN A 1028 -18.24 41.83 -9.24
CA ASN A 1028 -16.99 41.95 -8.51
C ASN A 1028 -15.77 41.63 -9.40
N ARG A 1029 -15.82 40.54 -10.17
CA ARG A 1029 -14.72 40.09 -11.04
C ARG A 1029 -14.32 41.15 -12.07
N GLU A 1030 -15.30 41.81 -12.69
CA GLU A 1030 -15.05 42.90 -13.64
C GLU A 1030 -14.69 44.24 -12.96
N GLY A 1031 -14.55 44.25 -11.64
CA GLY A 1031 -14.08 45.41 -10.88
C GLY A 1031 -15.12 46.53 -10.78
N PHE A 1032 -16.38 46.17 -10.48
CA PHE A 1032 -17.45 47.13 -10.24
C PHE A 1032 -17.06 48.20 -9.19
N GLN A 1033 -17.51 49.43 -9.41
CA GLN A 1033 -17.16 50.57 -8.57
C GLN A 1033 -18.26 50.80 -7.51
N TYR A 1034 -18.05 50.27 -6.30
CA TYR A 1034 -19.00 50.39 -5.20
C TYR A 1034 -19.12 51.79 -4.59
N LEU A 1035 -18.15 52.67 -4.90
CA LEU A 1035 -18.14 54.06 -4.47
C LEU A 1035 -17.86 54.96 -5.67
N LYS A 1036 -18.69 55.99 -5.85
CA LYS A 1036 -18.44 57.05 -6.84
C LYS A 1036 -18.75 58.42 -6.28
N THR A 1037 -17.94 59.38 -6.69
CA THR A 1037 -18.15 60.80 -6.36
C THR A 1037 -18.66 61.52 -7.59
N ASP A 1038 -19.70 62.33 -7.42
CA ASP A 1038 -20.20 63.19 -8.50
C ASP A 1038 -19.36 64.48 -8.66
N GLU A 1039 -19.74 65.30 -9.63
CA GLU A 1039 -19.11 66.59 -9.93
C GLU A 1039 -19.18 67.63 -8.79
N LYS A 1040 -20.09 67.43 -7.83
CA LYS A 1040 -20.28 68.29 -6.65
C LYS A 1040 -19.58 67.74 -5.41
N GLY A 1041 -18.87 66.61 -5.50
CA GLY A 1041 -18.20 65.98 -4.37
C GLY A 1041 -19.10 65.09 -3.51
N ARG A 1042 -20.36 64.82 -3.93
CA ARG A 1042 -21.28 63.93 -3.21
C ARG A 1042 -20.89 62.48 -3.47
N LEU A 1043 -20.84 61.68 -2.41
CA LEU A 1043 -20.45 60.27 -2.45
C LEU A 1043 -21.68 59.37 -2.58
N PHE A 1044 -21.67 58.50 -3.58
CA PHE A 1044 -22.70 57.50 -3.83
C PHE A 1044 -22.16 56.11 -3.51
N GLN A 1045 -22.97 55.30 -2.84
CA GLN A 1045 -22.67 53.91 -2.50
C GLN A 1045 -23.55 52.95 -3.31
N PHE A 1046 -22.93 51.95 -3.93
CA PHE A 1046 -23.60 50.99 -4.79
C PHE A 1046 -23.42 49.56 -4.31
N LEU A 1047 -24.31 48.69 -4.78
CA LEU A 1047 -24.31 47.24 -4.54
C LEU A 1047 -24.26 46.49 -5.87
N ASP A 1048 -23.92 45.20 -5.82
CA ASP A 1048 -23.96 44.34 -7.01
C ASP A 1048 -25.33 44.41 -7.68
N GLY A 1049 -25.33 44.52 -9.01
CA GLY A 1049 -26.54 44.70 -9.80
C GLY A 1049 -26.92 46.16 -10.04
N ASP A 1050 -26.44 47.14 -9.26
CA ASP A 1050 -26.79 48.54 -9.51
C ASP A 1050 -26.30 48.95 -10.91
N TYR A 1051 -27.25 49.21 -11.80
CA TYR A 1051 -26.99 49.44 -13.22
C TYR A 1051 -26.97 50.94 -13.52
N ILE A 1052 -28.01 51.67 -13.11
CA ILE A 1052 -28.17 53.09 -13.48
C ILE A 1052 -29.02 53.86 -12.46
N LEU A 1053 -28.88 55.19 -12.47
CA LEU A 1053 -29.66 56.12 -11.65
C LEU A 1053 -30.57 57.00 -12.53
N TYR A 1054 -31.79 57.23 -12.06
CA TYR A 1054 -32.72 58.21 -12.61
C TYR A 1054 -33.04 59.30 -11.58
N ASP A 1055 -32.98 60.56 -11.98
CA ASP A 1055 -33.41 61.70 -11.18
C ASP A 1055 -34.94 61.75 -11.11
N THR A 1056 -35.49 61.82 -9.90
CA THR A 1056 -36.95 61.80 -9.67
C THR A 1056 -37.64 63.10 -10.06
N ASN A 1057 -36.89 64.19 -10.17
CA ASN A 1057 -37.41 65.52 -10.52
C ASN A 1057 -37.24 65.86 -11.99
N GLN A 1058 -36.56 65.01 -12.77
CA GLN A 1058 -36.28 65.25 -14.18
C GLN A 1058 -36.87 64.17 -15.07
N SER A 1059 -37.48 64.58 -16.17
CA SER A 1059 -38.18 63.69 -17.09
C SER A 1059 -38.07 64.17 -18.53
N ALA A 1060 -37.99 63.23 -19.48
CA ALA A 1060 -38.06 63.52 -20.90
C ALA A 1060 -39.37 64.25 -21.29
N ALA A 1061 -40.47 64.07 -20.54
CA ALA A 1061 -41.71 64.80 -20.82
C ALA A 1061 -41.57 66.32 -20.60
N ILE A 1062 -40.67 66.76 -19.73
CA ILE A 1062 -40.40 68.18 -19.46
C ILE A 1062 -39.54 68.79 -20.58
N ASP A 1063 -38.61 68.00 -21.14
CA ASP A 1063 -37.69 68.46 -22.18
C ASP A 1063 -38.38 68.74 -23.53
N TYR A 1064 -39.49 68.04 -23.83
CA TYR A 1064 -40.19 68.09 -25.13
C TYR A 1064 -41.56 68.80 -25.09
N ILE A 1065 -41.76 69.76 -24.18
CA ILE A 1065 -42.97 70.59 -24.18
C ILE A 1065 -42.99 71.48 -25.44
N SER A 1066 -43.87 71.15 -26.39
CA SER A 1066 -44.22 72.04 -27.50
C SER A 1066 -44.88 73.31 -26.94
N ARG A 1067 -44.11 74.37 -26.75
CA ARG A 1067 -44.64 75.71 -26.53
C ARG A 1067 -44.95 76.33 -27.88
N GLY A 1068 -46.19 76.17 -28.34
CA GLY A 1068 -46.77 77.07 -29.33
C GLY A 1068 -47.19 78.37 -28.64
N THR A 1069 -46.78 79.50 -29.16
CA THR A 1069 -47.35 80.81 -28.80
C THR A 1069 -48.73 80.94 -29.42
N HIS A 1070 -49.73 81.27 -28.61
CA HIS A 1070 -50.75 82.25 -28.99
C HIS A 1070 -50.43 83.55 -28.27
#